data_AF-A0A2E6TDC8-F1
#
_entry.id   AF-A0A2E6TDC8-F1
#
_cell.length_a   1.000
_cell.length_b   1.000
_cell.length_c   1.000
_cell.angle_alpha   90.00
_cell.angle_beta   90.00
_cell.angle_gamma   90.00
#
_symmetry.space_group_name_H-M   'P 1'
#
loop_
_entity.id
_entity.type
_entity.pdbx_description
1 polymer ?
#
loop_
_entity_poly.entity_id
_entity_poly.type
_entity_poly.pdbx_seq_one_letter_code
_entity_poly.pdbx_strand_id
1 'polypeptide(L)'
;MLKKPTFWLRSMQKRTRKSLLRTSSGPSSIQRNSFSITRARRPVLCIEMIAKSLRAPSLWVMPWVCLLPGGPLMATPEKPNFQDDVLPLFEQSCNSCHNPDNAKGGLDLTSMSALLAGGSSGDAVVPGDGPNSYLYKLVARIEKPYMPREKEKLPQAEIDLIRKWIDLGLLPTATGKPIQKKKSSLNLALGTVSTGKPDGPPPMPEQLALEPSVVTARPAAISAMAVNPWSPLVALSGQKQVTLYHTDSREILGVLPYPEGFVESLVFSRNGLLLMAGGGRGGKSGRIAAWEVKTGRRVLTLGEEYDTILASDLSSDQTLVALGGPAKRIKVYDLATGEILHNVKKHSEWVTAVAFSPDGVLLATGDRNGGLHVWEARSGNLFYTLDGHKQAITSLSWRTDSNLLASASEEGSIRTWEMFNGKQVRTWTAHGGGALSVDLDKKGNFVTAGRDKTVKIWNPDGGVTRTLSGFPEMTLEARFSHDGSQVIVGDWTGAVSIWKVSDGKKEGDLLANPPSLTTRLNQASEQVVQREKANSAAKAKHASFVKALAAANEKLVEAKAVASAAETARKAAEATLVNAKKALEAATLARNQSAQKKATLEGKRNEEKKKLDDARKGQTSNKTQADNWSNRSSFRSNQISMLRETHRKARQAHDALPEDSSLKEAVGKQLEALTAMEKALTQARGKTAAHLAKAEEFAKLEMKYATALQAAEKALANAEKLLAQSETARLEKESAMKVAETDRATKVGAHEKALAEQEKRTQEQAAATAAEKGPAQELAATQASLVVARNSVSRWKAEQINVMRHVELGKLHELQKEFNGLANLASEAKKVHDRALAALEAARKALEEVPAKIKASEEALAQRQDTVGTETKKLELSHSKAKEKQGFLDQVQNIATATKAKAAGDAQNAELAAATKKLAESLELLKKDLGNAQAGIVSQKENLQTALSDVQQAQANLEQTKQFTTSAPKLVQEKETVTQETKTKVDEKNKARDEFKTKVDAQGNKVETLRKQYLDTLPD
;
A
#
# COMPACT_ATOMS: atom_id res chain seq x y z
N MET A 1 22.64 -12.49 41.57
CA MET A 1 21.56 -13.36 42.07
C MET A 1 20.63 -13.64 40.90
N LEU A 2 20.85 -14.74 40.16
CA LEU A 2 20.23 -16.07 40.34
C LEU A 2 18.75 -16.03 39.90
N LYS A 3 18.25 -16.78 38.91
CA LYS A 3 18.66 -18.09 38.37
C LYS A 3 18.03 -18.34 36.98
N LYS A 4 18.82 -18.93 36.06
CA LYS A 4 18.35 -19.79 34.95
C LYS A 4 17.80 -21.11 35.50
N PRO A 5 17.26 -22.00 34.65
CA PRO A 5 18.15 -23.09 34.20
C PRO A 5 18.09 -23.40 32.71
N THR A 6 19.19 -23.98 32.26
CA THR A 6 19.48 -24.62 30.96
C THR A 6 19.89 -26.07 31.24
N PHE A 7 19.83 -26.93 30.20
CA PHE A 7 20.47 -28.26 29.97
C PHE A 7 19.41 -29.36 29.65
N TRP A 8 19.53 -30.28 28.68
CA TRP A 8 20.60 -30.64 27.74
C TRP A 8 20.07 -31.46 26.53
N LEU A 9 20.90 -31.53 25.48
CA LEU A 9 20.77 -32.31 24.24
C LEU A 9 20.78 -33.85 24.45
N ARG A 10 20.17 -34.58 23.49
CA ARG A 10 20.79 -35.80 22.93
C ARG A 10 20.48 -35.98 21.43
N SER A 11 21.51 -36.44 20.75
CA SER A 11 21.73 -36.59 19.31
C SER A 11 21.30 -37.94 18.72
N MET A 12 20.98 -37.99 17.42
CA MET A 12 21.46 -38.99 16.43
C MET A 12 21.29 -38.38 15.01
N GLN A 13 22.38 -37.98 14.32
CA GLN A 13 23.18 -38.76 13.34
C GLN A 13 22.34 -39.45 12.25
N LYS A 14 22.33 -38.93 11.01
CA LYS A 14 23.26 -39.19 9.86
C LYS A 14 22.71 -40.22 8.85
N ARG A 15 22.47 -39.75 7.62
CA ARG A 15 22.90 -40.33 6.31
C ARG A 15 22.74 -39.21 5.27
N THR A 16 23.76 -38.45 4.81
CA THR A 16 24.79 -38.74 3.77
C THR A 16 24.25 -39.50 2.56
N ARG A 17 24.53 -39.16 1.28
CA ARG A 17 25.35 -38.14 0.59
C ARG A 17 25.17 -38.39 -0.93
N LYS A 18 25.36 -37.33 -1.75
CA LYS A 18 26.04 -37.28 -3.08
C LYS A 18 25.46 -38.15 -4.22
N SER A 19 25.59 -37.85 -5.52
CA SER A 19 26.22 -36.80 -6.37
C SER A 19 25.73 -37.11 -7.81
N LEU A 20 25.71 -36.20 -8.78
CA LEU A 20 26.83 -35.98 -9.70
C LEU A 20 26.53 -34.86 -10.72
N LEU A 21 27.56 -34.07 -10.99
CA LEU A 21 27.74 -33.15 -12.12
C LEU A 21 28.22 -33.90 -13.38
N ARG A 22 27.95 -33.33 -14.57
CA ARG A 22 28.85 -33.07 -15.73
C ARG A 22 27.99 -32.58 -16.92
N THR A 23 28.14 -31.37 -17.48
CA THR A 23 29.15 -30.76 -18.39
C THR A 23 29.14 -31.27 -19.85
N SER A 24 28.90 -30.35 -20.81
CA SER A 24 29.54 -30.21 -22.14
C SER A 24 28.96 -28.94 -22.85
N SER A 25 29.66 -27.81 -23.10
CA SER A 25 30.63 -27.49 -24.20
C SER A 25 30.11 -27.84 -25.61
N GLY A 26 29.58 -26.93 -26.46
CA GLY A 26 30.24 -25.91 -27.32
C GLY A 26 30.12 -26.35 -28.82
N PRO A 27 30.50 -25.58 -29.88
CA PRO A 27 30.78 -24.14 -30.04
C PRO A 27 30.31 -23.51 -31.41
N SER A 28 30.79 -22.28 -31.68
CA SER A 28 31.02 -21.57 -32.98
C SER A 28 29.89 -20.68 -33.55
N SER A 29 30.13 -19.62 -34.32
CA SER A 29 30.97 -18.40 -34.23
C SER A 29 30.84 -17.66 -35.58
N ILE A 30 31.04 -16.32 -35.61
CA ILE A 30 31.32 -15.46 -36.81
C ILE A 30 30.04 -15.07 -37.59
N GLN A 31 29.70 -13.80 -37.89
CA GLN A 31 30.52 -12.73 -38.47
C GLN A 31 29.97 -11.33 -38.16
N ARG A 32 30.87 -10.36 -37.95
CA ARG A 32 30.60 -8.91 -38.03
C ARG A 32 30.47 -8.51 -39.51
N ASN A 33 29.63 -7.53 -39.81
CA ASN A 33 30.02 -6.47 -40.74
C ASN A 33 29.24 -5.18 -40.49
N SER A 34 30.01 -4.14 -40.22
CA SER A 34 29.70 -2.72 -40.21
C SER A 34 29.58 -2.17 -41.64
N PHE A 35 28.60 -1.33 -41.93
CA PHE A 35 28.73 -0.26 -42.92
C PHE A 35 27.82 0.92 -42.56
N SER A 36 28.41 2.11 -42.63
CA SER A 36 27.83 3.42 -42.39
C SER A 36 27.91 4.26 -43.67
N ILE A 37 27.11 5.35 -43.74
CA ILE A 37 27.18 6.50 -44.68
C ILE A 37 26.40 6.23 -46.00
N THR A 38 25.50 7.06 -46.58
CA THR A 38 25.30 8.52 -46.65
C THR A 38 23.88 8.87 -47.18
N ARG A 39 23.31 10.01 -46.69
CA ARG A 39 22.66 11.14 -47.41
C ARG A 39 22.01 10.96 -48.81
N ALA A 40 20.74 11.41 -48.92
CA ALA A 40 20.29 12.61 -49.68
C ALA A 40 19.11 12.47 -50.68
N ARG A 41 18.12 13.36 -50.47
CA ARG A 41 17.33 14.21 -51.40
C ARG A 41 16.21 13.64 -52.32
N ARG A 42 15.12 14.44 -52.32
CA ARG A 42 13.94 14.51 -53.22
C ARG A 42 14.32 14.90 -54.67
N PRO A 43 13.40 14.78 -55.66
CA PRO A 43 12.41 15.85 -56.02
C PRO A 43 10.99 15.27 -56.29
N VAL A 44 9.84 15.95 -56.11
CA VAL A 44 9.19 17.11 -56.78
C VAL A 44 8.92 16.93 -58.28
N LEU A 45 7.62 16.88 -58.64
CA LEU A 45 7.08 17.53 -59.84
C LEU A 45 5.59 17.87 -59.66
N CYS A 46 5.27 19.12 -59.97
CA CYS A 46 3.98 19.81 -59.95
C CYS A 46 3.24 19.68 -61.29
N ILE A 47 1.91 19.88 -61.26
CA ILE A 47 1.07 20.57 -62.26
C ILE A 47 -0.04 21.25 -61.43
N GLU A 48 -0.02 22.57 -61.13
CA GLU A 48 -0.59 23.72 -61.88
C GLU A 48 -2.10 23.56 -62.24
N MET A 49 -3.04 24.50 -62.10
CA MET A 49 -2.99 25.96 -61.92
C MET A 49 -4.42 26.50 -61.59
N ILE A 50 -4.47 27.64 -60.87
CA ILE A 50 -5.40 28.81 -60.99
C ILE A 50 -6.88 28.64 -60.57
N ALA A 51 -7.36 29.18 -59.43
CA ALA A 51 -7.69 30.59 -59.08
C ALA A 51 -8.98 31.10 -59.77
N LYS A 52 -9.90 31.91 -59.20
CA LYS A 52 -9.95 32.83 -58.05
C LYS A 52 -11.40 33.37 -57.93
N SER A 53 -11.89 33.65 -56.70
CA SER A 53 -12.60 34.89 -56.26
C SER A 53 -13.96 35.27 -56.92
N LEU A 54 -14.96 35.98 -56.37
CA LEU A 54 -15.20 36.80 -55.17
C LEU A 54 -16.71 37.25 -55.20
N ARG A 55 -17.28 37.49 -54.00
CA ARG A 55 -18.31 38.49 -53.61
C ARG A 55 -19.80 38.43 -54.08
N ALA A 56 -20.67 38.56 -53.05
CA ALA A 56 -22.09 38.95 -53.06
C ALA A 56 -22.30 40.44 -53.49
N PRO A 57 -23.52 41.00 -53.73
CA PRO A 57 -24.65 41.08 -52.76
C PRO A 57 -26.11 41.17 -53.33
N SER A 58 -27.08 41.19 -52.39
CA SER A 58 -28.36 41.95 -52.33
C SER A 58 -29.60 41.68 -53.23
N LEU A 59 -30.69 41.34 -52.52
CA LEU A 59 -32.06 41.91 -52.48
C LEU A 59 -33.09 41.71 -53.64
N TRP A 60 -34.15 40.98 -53.26
CA TRP A 60 -35.61 41.21 -53.44
C TRP A 60 -36.21 41.31 -54.85
N VAL A 61 -37.17 40.41 -55.17
CA VAL A 61 -38.62 40.70 -55.39
C VAL A 61 -39.37 39.35 -55.55
N MET A 62 -40.31 39.06 -54.65
CA MET A 62 -41.44 38.09 -54.80
C MET A 62 -42.62 38.78 -55.54
N PRO A 63 -43.72 38.14 -56.03
CA PRO A 63 -44.30 36.82 -55.62
C PRO A 63 -45.00 35.99 -56.73
N TRP A 64 -45.22 34.68 -56.50
CA TRP A 64 -46.45 33.97 -56.92
C TRP A 64 -46.65 32.66 -56.13
N VAL A 65 -47.38 32.82 -55.02
CA VAL A 65 -48.50 32.02 -54.48
C VAL A 65 -48.65 30.52 -54.84
N CYS A 66 -48.68 29.71 -53.76
CA CYS A 66 -49.38 28.44 -53.49
C CYS A 66 -48.89 27.09 -54.06
N LEU A 67 -48.17 26.30 -53.24
CA LEU A 67 -48.71 25.17 -52.43
C LEU A 67 -47.57 24.31 -51.82
N LEU A 68 -47.55 24.16 -50.50
CA LEU A 68 -46.84 23.12 -49.72
C LEU A 68 -47.85 22.00 -49.37
N PRO A 69 -47.50 20.80 -48.84
CA PRO A 69 -46.21 20.35 -48.28
C PRO A 69 -45.75 18.90 -48.61
N GLY A 70 -44.51 18.56 -48.26
CA GLY A 70 -44.18 17.27 -47.61
C GLY A 70 -43.81 16.07 -48.50
N GLY A 71 -42.56 15.61 -48.41
CA GLY A 71 -42.11 14.31 -48.89
C GLY A 71 -40.87 13.82 -48.10
N PRO A 72 -40.89 12.61 -47.51
CA PRO A 72 -39.92 12.17 -46.49
C PRO A 72 -38.65 11.54 -47.07
N LEU A 73 -37.55 11.65 -46.31
CA LEU A 73 -36.35 10.83 -46.45
C LEU A 73 -36.69 9.37 -46.09
N MET A 74 -36.50 8.47 -47.04
CA MET A 74 -36.68 7.02 -46.88
C MET A 74 -35.57 6.43 -46.00
N ALA A 75 -35.95 5.98 -44.80
CA ALA A 75 -35.17 5.04 -43.99
C ALA A 75 -35.35 3.62 -44.54
N THR A 76 -34.28 2.82 -44.57
CA THR A 76 -34.39 1.37 -44.79
C THR A 76 -35.21 0.76 -43.65
N PRO A 77 -36.17 -0.15 -43.92
CA PRO A 77 -36.96 -0.77 -42.86
C PRO A 77 -36.05 -1.71 -42.06
N GLU A 78 -35.63 -1.29 -40.87
CA GLU A 78 -34.99 -2.19 -39.91
C GLU A 78 -35.99 -3.31 -39.53
N LYS A 79 -35.48 -4.52 -39.33
CA LYS A 79 -36.33 -5.66 -38.97
C LYS A 79 -36.89 -5.43 -37.55
N PRO A 80 -38.20 -5.63 -37.32
CA PRO A 80 -38.80 -5.47 -36.00
C PRO A 80 -38.06 -6.26 -34.93
N ASN A 81 -37.70 -5.60 -33.82
CA ASN A 81 -36.94 -6.20 -32.73
C ASN A 81 -37.57 -5.95 -31.34
N PHE A 82 -37.16 -6.75 -30.35
CA PHE A 82 -37.75 -6.68 -29.02
C PHE A 82 -37.41 -5.38 -28.30
N GLN A 83 -36.15 -4.97 -28.28
CA GLN A 83 -35.70 -3.86 -27.46
C GLN A 83 -36.26 -2.49 -27.91
N ASP A 84 -36.33 -2.27 -29.22
CA ASP A 84 -36.65 -0.96 -29.79
C ASP A 84 -38.11 -0.84 -30.24
N ASP A 85 -38.75 -1.93 -30.68
CA ASP A 85 -40.09 -1.88 -31.30
C ASP A 85 -41.18 -2.53 -30.43
N VAL A 86 -40.92 -3.72 -29.86
CA VAL A 86 -41.96 -4.53 -29.18
C VAL A 86 -42.03 -4.27 -27.67
N LEU A 87 -40.89 -4.06 -27.01
CA LEU A 87 -40.83 -3.78 -25.58
C LEU A 87 -41.53 -2.46 -25.22
N PRO A 88 -41.36 -1.34 -25.96
CA PRO A 88 -42.12 -0.10 -25.67
C PRO A 88 -43.63 -0.29 -25.78
N LEU A 89 -44.08 -1.11 -26.73
CA LEU A 89 -45.50 -1.48 -26.89
C LEU A 89 -46.00 -2.28 -25.66
N PHE A 90 -45.21 -3.25 -25.20
CA PHE A 90 -45.53 -4.01 -23.98
C PHE A 90 -45.50 -3.12 -22.74
N GLU A 91 -44.54 -2.20 -22.62
CA GLU A 91 -44.48 -1.21 -21.53
C GLU A 91 -45.75 -0.35 -21.47
N GLN A 92 -46.26 0.10 -22.63
CA GLN A 92 -47.45 0.94 -22.73
C GLN A 92 -48.76 0.18 -22.40
N SER A 93 -48.87 -1.07 -22.86
CA SER A 93 -50.17 -1.76 -22.92
C SER A 93 -50.27 -3.05 -22.11
N CYS A 94 -49.15 -3.66 -21.70
CA CYS A 94 -49.12 -5.04 -21.18
C CYS A 94 -48.39 -5.19 -19.82
N ASN A 95 -47.26 -4.50 -19.62
CA ASN A 95 -46.35 -4.70 -18.48
C ASN A 95 -46.94 -4.25 -17.13
N SER A 96 -48.07 -3.54 -17.11
CA SER A 96 -48.78 -3.25 -15.85
C SER A 96 -49.39 -4.49 -15.21
N CYS A 97 -49.70 -5.53 -16.00
CA CYS A 97 -50.34 -6.78 -15.56
C CYS A 97 -49.58 -8.05 -15.94
N HIS A 98 -48.47 -7.93 -16.68
CA HIS A 98 -47.63 -9.05 -17.14
C HIS A 98 -46.16 -8.71 -16.91
N ASN A 99 -45.77 -8.67 -15.64
CA ASN A 99 -44.40 -8.41 -15.19
C ASN A 99 -43.98 -9.44 -14.13
N PRO A 100 -42.71 -9.49 -13.70
CA PRO A 100 -42.22 -10.49 -12.74
C PRO A 100 -42.98 -10.52 -11.41
N ASP A 101 -43.57 -9.40 -11.00
CA ASP A 101 -44.24 -9.23 -9.70
C ASP A 101 -45.76 -9.44 -9.77
N ASN A 102 -46.33 -9.26 -10.96
CA ASN A 102 -47.74 -9.38 -11.28
C ASN A 102 -47.88 -10.09 -12.62
N ALA A 103 -47.63 -11.40 -12.62
CA ALA A 103 -47.75 -12.26 -13.80
C ALA A 103 -49.17 -12.85 -13.88
N LYS A 104 -50.17 -12.05 -14.26
CA LYS A 104 -51.53 -12.58 -14.43
C LYS A 104 -51.50 -13.67 -15.52
N GLY A 105 -52.05 -14.86 -15.21
CA GLY A 105 -51.92 -16.02 -16.10
C GLY A 105 -50.50 -16.61 -16.17
N GLY A 106 -49.60 -16.26 -15.24
CA GLY A 106 -48.22 -16.74 -15.16
C GLY A 106 -47.28 -16.17 -16.22
N LEU A 107 -47.70 -15.16 -16.98
CA LEU A 107 -46.96 -14.59 -18.11
C LEU A 107 -46.28 -13.27 -17.74
N ASP A 108 -44.99 -13.17 -18.04
CA ASP A 108 -44.17 -11.96 -17.92
C ASP A 108 -43.60 -11.55 -19.30
N LEU A 109 -43.85 -10.30 -19.67
CA LEU A 109 -43.52 -9.72 -20.98
C LEU A 109 -42.39 -8.70 -20.92
N THR A 110 -41.82 -8.47 -19.72
CA THR A 110 -40.79 -7.43 -19.49
C THR A 110 -39.41 -7.83 -20.01
N SER A 111 -39.17 -9.12 -20.22
CA SER A 111 -37.92 -9.63 -20.77
C SER A 111 -38.18 -10.77 -21.74
N MET A 112 -37.29 -10.91 -22.73
CA MET A 112 -37.36 -12.00 -23.70
C MET A 112 -37.22 -13.38 -23.02
N SER A 113 -36.41 -13.48 -21.97
CA SER A 113 -36.21 -14.71 -21.19
C SER A 113 -37.48 -15.14 -20.48
N ALA A 114 -38.20 -14.20 -19.86
CA ALA A 114 -39.46 -14.48 -19.17
C ALA A 114 -40.59 -14.78 -20.15
N LEU A 115 -40.64 -14.07 -21.28
CA LEU A 115 -41.60 -14.36 -22.36
C LEU A 115 -41.44 -15.79 -22.91
N LEU A 116 -40.19 -16.25 -23.09
CA LEU A 116 -39.86 -17.62 -23.51
C LEU A 116 -40.02 -18.67 -22.39
N ALA A 117 -40.08 -18.25 -21.13
CA ALA A 117 -40.40 -19.15 -20.02
C ALA A 117 -41.84 -19.66 -20.15
N GLY A 118 -42.73 -18.85 -20.73
CA GLY A 118 -44.14 -19.16 -20.96
C GLY A 118 -45.01 -18.77 -19.76
N GLY A 119 -46.32 -18.91 -19.94
CA GLY A 119 -47.31 -18.67 -18.90
C GLY A 119 -47.75 -19.95 -18.19
N SER A 120 -48.69 -19.83 -17.25
CA SER A 120 -49.36 -20.98 -16.60
C SER A 120 -50.11 -21.88 -17.59
N SER A 121 -50.37 -21.39 -18.80
CA SER A 121 -51.08 -22.09 -19.88
C SER A 121 -50.14 -22.66 -20.96
N GLY A 122 -48.81 -22.64 -20.74
CA GLY A 122 -47.81 -23.11 -21.70
C GLY A 122 -47.04 -21.98 -22.38
N ASP A 123 -46.36 -22.30 -23.49
CA ASP A 123 -45.51 -21.34 -24.21
C ASP A 123 -46.34 -20.15 -24.74
N ALA A 124 -45.93 -18.94 -24.37
CA ALA A 124 -46.64 -17.72 -24.74
C ALA A 124 -46.41 -17.33 -26.20
N VAL A 125 -45.21 -17.63 -26.71
CA VAL A 125 -44.79 -17.39 -28.09
C VAL A 125 -44.05 -18.62 -28.61
N VAL A 126 -44.32 -18.97 -29.86
CA VAL A 126 -43.65 -20.02 -30.60
C VAL A 126 -42.75 -19.34 -31.62
N PRO A 127 -41.40 -19.36 -31.45
CA PRO A 127 -40.49 -18.66 -32.34
C PRO A 127 -40.66 -19.14 -33.79
N GLY A 128 -40.90 -18.22 -34.73
CA GLY A 128 -41.09 -18.54 -36.14
C GLY A 128 -42.53 -18.92 -36.53
N ASP A 129 -43.47 -18.94 -35.59
CA ASP A 129 -44.89 -19.23 -35.84
C ASP A 129 -45.78 -18.18 -35.14
N GLY A 130 -45.86 -16.98 -35.74
CA GLY A 130 -46.69 -15.88 -35.28
C GLY A 130 -48.18 -16.21 -35.21
N PRO A 131 -48.80 -16.85 -36.22
CA PRO A 131 -50.24 -17.18 -36.19
C PRO A 131 -50.64 -18.13 -35.06
N ASN A 132 -49.80 -19.11 -34.72
CA ASN A 132 -50.14 -20.08 -33.67
C ASN A 132 -49.70 -19.67 -32.26
N SER A 133 -48.83 -18.66 -32.15
CA SER A 133 -48.38 -18.11 -30.87
C SER A 133 -49.54 -17.56 -30.04
N TYR A 134 -49.62 -18.01 -28.79
CA TYR A 134 -50.71 -17.68 -27.89
C TYR A 134 -50.83 -16.17 -27.67
N LEU A 135 -49.70 -15.47 -27.48
CA LEU A 135 -49.63 -14.01 -27.34
C LEU A 135 -50.31 -13.27 -28.50
N TYR A 136 -50.04 -13.68 -29.74
CA TYR A 136 -50.68 -13.09 -30.92
C TYR A 136 -52.20 -13.35 -30.91
N LYS A 137 -52.64 -14.58 -30.63
CA LYS A 137 -54.06 -14.93 -30.60
C LYS A 137 -54.85 -14.14 -29.55
N LEU A 138 -54.26 -13.88 -28.39
CA LEU A 138 -54.92 -13.11 -27.32
C LEU A 138 -55.03 -11.62 -27.69
N VAL A 139 -53.97 -11.03 -28.24
CA VAL A 139 -53.90 -9.59 -28.57
C VAL A 139 -54.70 -9.28 -29.85
N ALA A 140 -54.73 -10.20 -30.81
CA ALA A 140 -55.58 -10.12 -32.00
C ALA A 140 -57.06 -10.42 -31.71
N ARG A 141 -57.39 -10.82 -30.46
CA ARG A 141 -58.72 -11.25 -29.99
C ARG A 141 -59.29 -12.44 -30.78
N ILE A 142 -58.42 -13.36 -31.19
CA ILE A 142 -58.78 -14.60 -31.88
C ILE A 142 -59.19 -15.67 -30.87
N GLU A 143 -58.54 -15.72 -29.69
CA GLU A 143 -58.77 -16.71 -28.64
C GLU A 143 -59.00 -16.03 -27.29
N LYS A 144 -59.88 -16.59 -26.45
CA LYS A 144 -60.18 -16.06 -25.10
C LYS A 144 -59.17 -16.62 -24.08
N PRO A 145 -58.73 -15.82 -23.08
CA PRO A 145 -59.21 -14.48 -22.74
C PRO A 145 -58.59 -13.37 -23.61
N TYR A 146 -59.42 -12.43 -24.07
CA TYR A 146 -58.95 -11.31 -24.89
C TYR A 146 -58.04 -10.37 -24.09
N MET A 147 -56.94 -9.94 -24.71
CA MET A 147 -56.00 -8.97 -24.15
C MET A 147 -55.92 -7.73 -25.04
N PRO A 148 -55.88 -6.51 -24.47
CA PRO A 148 -56.05 -6.18 -23.05
C PRO A 148 -57.53 -6.36 -22.59
N ARG A 149 -57.75 -6.82 -21.35
CA ARG A 149 -59.09 -7.17 -20.80
C ARG A 149 -60.04 -5.98 -20.58
N GLU A 150 -59.50 -4.78 -20.40
CA GLU A 150 -60.25 -3.57 -20.02
C GLU A 150 -59.96 -2.37 -20.93
N LYS A 151 -59.18 -2.56 -22.00
CA LYS A 151 -58.88 -1.52 -23.01
C LYS A 151 -59.45 -1.90 -24.37
N GLU A 152 -59.51 -0.93 -25.28
CA GLU A 152 -59.84 -1.17 -26.68
C GLU A 152 -58.82 -2.11 -27.34
N LYS A 153 -59.24 -2.77 -28.44
CA LYS A 153 -58.37 -3.64 -29.23
C LYS A 153 -57.17 -2.82 -29.72
N LEU A 154 -55.96 -3.37 -29.65
CA LEU A 154 -54.78 -2.68 -30.16
C LEU A 154 -54.94 -2.35 -31.66
N PRO A 155 -54.39 -1.22 -32.12
CA PRO A 155 -54.29 -0.89 -33.54
C PRO A 155 -53.73 -2.06 -34.35
N GLN A 156 -54.29 -2.30 -35.55
CA GLN A 156 -53.91 -3.44 -36.38
C GLN A 156 -52.40 -3.42 -36.73
N ALA A 157 -51.80 -2.24 -36.86
CA ALA A 157 -50.36 -2.09 -37.11
C ALA A 157 -49.48 -2.66 -35.98
N GLU A 158 -49.89 -2.51 -34.71
CA GLU A 158 -49.16 -3.04 -33.55
C GLU A 158 -49.33 -4.56 -33.41
N ILE A 159 -50.52 -5.06 -33.75
CA ILE A 159 -50.80 -6.50 -33.83
C ILE A 159 -49.93 -7.16 -34.92
N ASP A 160 -49.83 -6.51 -36.08
CA ASP A 160 -49.02 -6.99 -37.20
C ASP A 160 -47.51 -6.89 -36.89
N LEU A 161 -47.09 -5.89 -36.09
CA LEU A 161 -45.73 -5.76 -35.59
C LEU A 161 -45.35 -6.94 -34.68
N ILE A 162 -46.20 -7.26 -33.70
CA ILE A 162 -46.00 -8.42 -32.80
C ILE A 162 -45.92 -9.71 -33.63
N ARG A 163 -46.83 -9.90 -34.60
CA ARG A 163 -46.82 -11.08 -35.48
C ARG A 163 -45.53 -11.20 -36.29
N LYS A 164 -45.12 -10.13 -36.99
CA LYS A 164 -43.90 -10.12 -37.82
C LYS A 164 -42.65 -10.37 -36.99
N TRP A 165 -42.57 -9.83 -35.78
CA TRP A 165 -41.45 -10.07 -34.88
C TRP A 165 -41.37 -11.53 -34.41
N ILE A 166 -42.51 -12.16 -34.12
CA ILE A 166 -42.56 -13.59 -33.79
C ILE A 166 -42.17 -14.45 -35.01
N ASP A 167 -42.68 -14.12 -36.20
CA ASP A 167 -42.36 -14.81 -37.46
C ASP A 167 -40.85 -14.74 -37.80
N LEU A 168 -40.19 -13.65 -37.41
CA LEU A 168 -38.72 -13.48 -37.55
C LEU A 168 -37.90 -14.23 -36.48
N GLY A 169 -38.56 -14.97 -35.60
CA GLY A 169 -37.90 -15.79 -34.58
C GLY A 169 -37.46 -15.01 -33.33
N LEU A 170 -38.24 -14.01 -32.92
CA LEU A 170 -38.05 -13.24 -31.67
C LEU A 170 -36.69 -12.55 -31.60
N LEU A 171 -36.42 -11.67 -32.57
CA LEU A 171 -35.19 -10.89 -32.63
C LEU A 171 -35.05 -9.99 -31.38
N PRO A 172 -33.97 -10.09 -30.60
CA PRO A 172 -33.76 -9.23 -29.43
C PRO A 172 -33.35 -7.80 -29.80
N THR A 173 -32.56 -7.65 -30.87
CA THR A 173 -32.04 -6.38 -31.40
C THR A 173 -32.01 -6.45 -32.94
N ALA A 174 -31.96 -5.31 -33.63
CA ALA A 174 -31.98 -5.22 -35.09
C ALA A 174 -30.93 -6.07 -35.83
N THR A 175 -29.81 -6.40 -35.16
CA THR A 175 -28.70 -7.22 -35.69
C THR A 175 -28.56 -8.60 -35.03
N GLY A 176 -29.45 -8.95 -34.10
CA GLY A 176 -29.39 -10.19 -33.32
C GLY A 176 -29.76 -11.44 -34.13
N LYS A 177 -29.36 -12.62 -33.65
CA LYS A 177 -29.84 -13.92 -34.17
C LYS A 177 -31.16 -14.32 -33.46
N PRO A 178 -32.06 -15.06 -34.14
CA PRO A 178 -33.26 -15.64 -33.53
C PRO A 178 -32.95 -16.44 -32.27
N ILE A 179 -33.70 -16.25 -31.19
CA ILE A 179 -33.42 -16.84 -29.88
C ILE A 179 -34.15 -18.18 -29.71
N GLN A 180 -33.43 -19.20 -29.26
CA GLN A 180 -33.95 -20.43 -28.66
C GLN A 180 -33.58 -20.44 -27.16
N LYS A 181 -34.49 -20.97 -26.33
CA LYS A 181 -34.45 -20.95 -24.85
C LYS A 181 -33.07 -21.34 -24.30
N LYS A 182 -32.32 -20.37 -23.78
CA LYS A 182 -31.07 -20.61 -23.05
C LYS A 182 -31.37 -20.74 -21.56
N LYS A 183 -30.98 -21.87 -20.96
CA LYS A 183 -30.81 -21.98 -19.51
C LYS A 183 -29.75 -20.99 -19.05
N SER A 184 -30.02 -20.30 -17.94
CA SER A 184 -29.06 -19.48 -17.21
C SER A 184 -27.78 -20.28 -16.96
N SER A 185 -26.67 -19.87 -17.55
CA SER A 185 -25.37 -20.48 -17.30
C SER A 185 -24.69 -19.73 -16.15
N LEU A 186 -25.08 -20.03 -14.93
CA LEU A 186 -24.35 -19.64 -13.72
C LEU A 186 -24.14 -20.89 -12.87
N ASN A 187 -23.01 -21.56 -13.06
CA ASN A 187 -22.45 -22.44 -12.04
C ASN A 187 -21.43 -21.60 -11.28
N LEU A 188 -21.86 -20.94 -10.22
CA LEU A 188 -20.98 -20.21 -9.32
C LEU A 188 -20.78 -21.07 -8.06
N ALA A 189 -19.93 -22.10 -8.19
CA ALA A 189 -19.36 -22.73 -7.00
C ALA A 189 -18.34 -21.74 -6.41
N LEU A 190 -18.82 -20.81 -5.59
CA LEU A 190 -17.96 -20.11 -4.63
C LEU A 190 -17.37 -21.22 -3.74
N GLY A 191 -16.09 -21.54 -3.93
CA GLY A 191 -15.40 -22.60 -3.17
C GLY A 191 -15.52 -22.39 -1.66
N THR A 192 -15.15 -23.41 -0.87
CA THR A 192 -15.26 -23.45 0.61
C THR A 192 -15.32 -22.06 1.27
N VAL A 193 -16.54 -21.60 1.52
CA VAL A 193 -16.78 -20.25 2.00
C VAL A 193 -16.47 -20.22 3.49
N SER A 194 -15.40 -19.53 3.89
CA SER A 194 -15.20 -19.20 5.30
C SER A 194 -16.29 -18.22 5.72
N THR A 195 -17.06 -18.59 6.74
CA THR A 195 -18.13 -17.78 7.34
C THR A 195 -17.58 -16.71 8.31
N GLY A 196 -16.26 -16.73 8.56
CA GLY A 196 -15.57 -15.84 9.49
C GLY A 196 -14.49 -14.99 8.82
N LYS A 197 -13.52 -14.54 9.63
CA LYS A 197 -12.33 -13.83 9.11
C LYS A 197 -11.59 -14.75 8.12
N PRO A 198 -11.31 -14.32 6.89
CA PRO A 198 -10.59 -15.14 5.93
C PRO A 198 -9.13 -15.37 6.37
N ASP A 199 -8.57 -16.52 5.97
CA ASP A 199 -7.16 -16.84 6.18
C ASP A 199 -6.27 -15.94 5.32
N GLY A 200 -5.25 -15.32 5.93
CA GLY A 200 -4.30 -14.44 5.25
C GLY A 200 -4.45 -12.94 5.63
N PRO A 201 -3.84 -12.03 4.84
CA PRO A 201 -3.97 -10.60 5.08
C PRO A 201 -5.43 -10.15 4.91
N PRO A 202 -5.85 -9.09 5.61
CA PRO A 202 -7.22 -8.58 5.51
C PRO A 202 -7.56 -8.22 4.05
N PRO A 203 -8.80 -8.47 3.60
CA PRO A 203 -9.18 -8.30 2.20
C PRO A 203 -9.08 -6.83 1.78
N MET A 204 -8.16 -6.54 0.86
CA MET A 204 -7.90 -5.19 0.36
C MET A 204 -7.89 -5.18 -1.18
N PRO A 205 -8.43 -4.12 -1.81
CA PRO A 205 -8.27 -3.90 -3.23
C PRO A 205 -6.79 -3.74 -3.61
N GLU A 206 -6.35 -4.35 -4.71
CA GLU A 206 -4.94 -4.23 -5.14
C GLU A 206 -4.73 -3.08 -6.12
N GLN A 207 -5.33 -3.14 -7.31
CA GLN A 207 -5.03 -2.22 -8.41
C GLN A 207 -6.31 -1.89 -9.18
N LEU A 208 -7.36 -1.45 -8.49
CA LEU A 208 -8.65 -1.16 -9.14
C LEU A 208 -8.58 0.13 -9.97
N ALA A 209 -9.48 0.25 -10.96
CA ALA A 209 -9.64 1.48 -11.71
C ALA A 209 -10.13 2.60 -10.77
N LEU A 210 -9.48 3.77 -10.84
CA LEU A 210 -9.85 4.95 -10.04
C LEU A 210 -10.67 5.97 -10.83
N GLU A 211 -10.99 5.67 -12.11
CA GLU A 211 -11.80 6.55 -12.94
C GLU A 211 -13.28 6.45 -12.54
N PRO A 212 -13.92 7.57 -12.16
CA PRO A 212 -15.35 7.60 -11.92
C PRO A 212 -16.12 7.23 -13.20
N SER A 213 -17.13 6.37 -13.08
CA SER A 213 -18.03 6.04 -14.19
C SER A 213 -18.96 7.21 -14.54
N VAL A 214 -19.32 8.02 -13.55
CA VAL A 214 -20.11 9.24 -13.71
C VAL A 214 -19.52 10.33 -12.81
N VAL A 215 -19.35 11.52 -13.37
CA VAL A 215 -19.00 12.73 -12.61
C VAL A 215 -20.15 13.72 -12.73
N THR A 216 -20.80 14.01 -11.62
CA THR A 216 -21.89 15.00 -11.54
C THR A 216 -21.41 16.31 -10.92
N ALA A 217 -22.12 17.41 -11.17
CA ALA A 217 -21.81 18.71 -10.56
C ALA A 217 -22.10 18.75 -9.05
N ARG A 218 -23.03 17.91 -8.57
CA ARG A 218 -23.35 17.74 -7.15
C ARG A 218 -23.34 16.25 -6.80
N PRO A 219 -22.75 15.85 -5.66
CA PRO A 219 -22.81 14.47 -5.23
C PRO A 219 -24.27 14.06 -4.94
N ALA A 220 -24.57 12.79 -5.15
CA ALA A 220 -25.86 12.22 -4.78
C ALA A 220 -25.91 11.96 -3.28
N ALA A 221 -27.12 11.90 -2.72
CA ALA A 221 -27.34 11.47 -1.35
C ALA A 221 -26.71 10.08 -1.12
N ILE A 222 -26.13 9.87 0.08
CA ILE A 222 -25.56 8.58 0.46
C ILE A 222 -26.69 7.65 0.91
N SER A 223 -27.37 7.04 -0.05
CA SER A 223 -28.45 6.09 0.17
C SER A 223 -27.97 4.80 0.82
N ALA A 224 -26.73 4.38 0.58
CA ALA A 224 -26.16 3.18 1.20
C ALA A 224 -24.66 3.32 1.49
N MET A 225 -24.23 2.66 2.56
CA MET A 225 -22.83 2.57 2.95
C MET A 225 -22.56 1.18 3.54
N ALA A 226 -21.41 0.62 3.19
CA ALA A 226 -20.93 -0.62 3.79
C ALA A 226 -19.48 -0.47 4.24
N VAL A 227 -19.14 -1.04 5.40
CA VAL A 227 -17.77 -1.10 5.91
C VAL A 227 -17.33 -2.56 5.93
N ASN A 228 -16.10 -2.81 5.50
CA ASN A 228 -15.57 -4.16 5.52
C ASN A 228 -15.37 -4.63 6.97
N PRO A 229 -15.84 -5.83 7.36
CA PRO A 229 -15.71 -6.29 8.74
C PRO A 229 -14.26 -6.52 9.20
N TRP A 230 -13.31 -6.69 8.29
CA TRP A 230 -11.95 -7.15 8.61
C TRP A 230 -10.82 -6.22 8.15
N SER A 231 -11.10 -5.30 7.24
CA SER A 231 -10.12 -4.39 6.64
C SER A 231 -10.55 -2.92 6.75
N PRO A 232 -9.61 -1.95 6.77
CA PRO A 232 -9.91 -0.52 6.80
C PRO A 232 -10.47 -0.01 5.47
N LEU A 233 -11.61 -0.55 5.05
CA LEU A 233 -12.24 -0.33 3.75
C LEU A 233 -13.70 0.06 3.93
N VAL A 234 -14.12 1.13 3.25
CA VAL A 234 -15.52 1.56 3.18
C VAL A 234 -15.95 1.70 1.72
N ALA A 235 -17.17 1.25 1.44
CA ALA A 235 -17.86 1.39 0.17
C ALA A 235 -18.98 2.42 0.29
N LEU A 236 -18.99 3.38 -0.63
CA LEU A 236 -19.96 4.47 -0.70
C LEU A 236 -20.82 4.34 -1.94
N SER A 237 -22.13 4.49 -1.79
CA SER A 237 -23.07 4.56 -2.91
C SER A 237 -22.84 5.82 -3.74
N GLY A 238 -22.74 5.67 -5.05
CA GLY A 238 -22.73 6.76 -6.02
C GLY A 238 -23.75 6.52 -7.13
N GLN A 239 -23.94 7.51 -7.99
CA GLN A 239 -24.78 7.35 -9.16
C GLN A 239 -24.08 6.46 -10.19
N LYS A 240 -24.64 5.29 -10.46
CA LYS A 240 -24.10 4.26 -11.36
C LYS A 240 -22.69 3.75 -11.02
N GLN A 241 -22.25 3.92 -9.77
CA GLN A 241 -20.94 3.47 -9.32
C GLN A 241 -20.92 3.27 -7.81
N VAL A 242 -19.97 2.47 -7.35
CA VAL A 242 -19.62 2.34 -5.93
C VAL A 242 -18.17 2.77 -5.76
N THR A 243 -17.91 3.69 -4.83
CA THR A 243 -16.56 4.20 -4.59
C THR A 243 -15.98 3.57 -3.33
N LEU A 244 -14.75 3.07 -3.41
CA LEU A 244 -14.04 2.42 -2.32
C LEU A 244 -12.95 3.34 -1.75
N TYR A 245 -12.92 3.47 -0.43
CA TYR A 245 -11.92 4.26 0.29
C TYR A 245 -11.25 3.47 1.40
N HIS A 246 -9.98 3.78 1.63
CA HIS A 246 -9.29 3.38 2.84
C HIS A 246 -9.75 4.28 4.00
N THR A 247 -10.21 3.71 5.11
CA THR A 247 -10.75 4.51 6.24
C THR A 247 -9.68 5.38 6.89
N ASP A 248 -8.47 4.83 7.09
CA ASP A 248 -7.41 5.52 7.83
C ASP A 248 -6.65 6.55 6.95
N SER A 249 -6.19 6.15 5.77
CA SER A 249 -5.45 7.05 4.87
C SER A 249 -6.36 8.01 4.11
N ARG A 250 -7.67 7.71 4.00
CA ARG A 250 -8.68 8.45 3.21
C ARG A 250 -8.40 8.48 1.72
N GLU A 251 -7.53 7.59 1.25
CA GLU A 251 -7.25 7.44 -0.17
C GLU A 251 -8.35 6.63 -0.86
N ILE A 252 -8.67 7.02 -2.08
CA ILE A 252 -9.53 6.22 -2.96
C ILE A 252 -8.77 4.98 -3.42
N LEU A 253 -9.38 3.81 -3.23
CA LEU A 253 -8.80 2.51 -3.56
C LEU A 253 -9.39 1.91 -4.85
N GLY A 254 -10.58 2.35 -5.25
CA GLY A 254 -11.26 1.81 -6.43
C GLY A 254 -12.60 2.48 -6.71
N VAL A 255 -13.01 2.43 -7.96
CA VAL A 255 -14.37 2.70 -8.42
C VAL A 255 -14.90 1.44 -9.10
N LEU A 256 -16.05 0.94 -8.63
CA LEU A 256 -16.75 -0.19 -9.20
C LEU A 256 -17.94 0.31 -10.02
N PRO A 257 -17.99 0.06 -11.34
CA PRO A 257 -19.11 0.48 -12.18
C PRO A 257 -20.39 -0.29 -11.87
N TYR A 258 -21.51 0.43 -11.72
CA TYR A 258 -22.86 -0.10 -11.51
C TYR A 258 -23.84 0.54 -12.52
N PRO A 259 -23.76 0.21 -13.82
CA PRO A 259 -24.53 0.90 -14.88
C PRO A 259 -26.06 0.87 -14.72
N GLU A 260 -26.56 -0.03 -13.87
CA GLU A 260 -27.98 -0.29 -13.63
C GLU A 260 -28.72 0.95 -13.11
N GLY A 261 -28.12 1.75 -12.22
CA GLY A 261 -28.77 2.97 -11.72
C GLY A 261 -28.23 3.48 -10.39
N PHE A 262 -29.13 3.82 -9.48
CA PHE A 262 -28.81 4.22 -8.12
C PHE A 262 -28.61 2.99 -7.25
N VAL A 263 -27.64 3.06 -6.35
CA VAL A 263 -27.38 1.99 -5.38
C VAL A 263 -28.16 2.34 -4.11
N GLU A 264 -29.12 1.50 -3.74
CA GLU A 264 -29.96 1.72 -2.55
C GLU A 264 -29.52 0.83 -1.38
N SER A 265 -28.75 -0.24 -1.66
CA SER A 265 -28.25 -1.14 -0.64
C SER A 265 -26.82 -1.57 -0.97
N LEU A 266 -25.95 -1.57 0.05
CA LEU A 266 -24.56 -2.03 -0.03
C LEU A 266 -24.27 -2.94 1.15
N VAL A 267 -23.69 -4.11 0.86
CA VAL A 267 -23.29 -5.06 1.89
C VAL A 267 -22.00 -5.76 1.51
N PHE A 268 -21.04 -5.83 2.44
CA PHE A 268 -19.91 -6.74 2.32
C PHE A 268 -20.32 -8.14 2.76
N SER A 269 -19.80 -9.17 2.09
CA SER A 269 -19.88 -10.53 2.61
C SER A 269 -19.26 -10.60 4.01
N ARG A 270 -19.69 -11.57 4.82
CA ARG A 270 -19.21 -11.67 6.21
C ARG A 270 -17.69 -11.85 6.31
N ASN A 271 -17.08 -12.54 5.35
CA ASN A 271 -15.62 -12.66 5.22
C ASN A 271 -14.94 -11.46 4.55
N GLY A 272 -15.70 -10.46 4.09
CA GLY A 272 -15.19 -9.23 3.49
C GLY A 272 -14.57 -9.41 2.10
N LEU A 273 -14.70 -10.57 1.47
CA LEU A 273 -14.13 -10.86 0.14
C LEU A 273 -15.01 -10.38 -1.01
N LEU A 274 -16.32 -10.28 -0.80
CA LEU A 274 -17.29 -9.78 -1.78
C LEU A 274 -17.91 -8.49 -1.28
N LEU A 275 -18.20 -7.59 -2.21
CA LEU A 275 -19.06 -6.43 -2.01
C LEU A 275 -20.25 -6.58 -2.93
N MET A 276 -21.45 -6.45 -2.38
CA MET A 276 -22.70 -6.52 -3.12
C MET A 276 -23.40 -5.16 -3.09
N ALA A 277 -23.93 -4.76 -4.25
CA ALA A 277 -24.82 -3.62 -4.41
C ALA A 277 -26.17 -4.09 -4.93
N GLY A 278 -27.23 -3.63 -4.28
CA GLY A 278 -28.61 -3.70 -4.77
C GLY A 278 -29.11 -2.31 -5.12
N GLY A 279 -29.87 -2.21 -6.20
CA GLY A 279 -30.51 -0.96 -6.58
C GLY A 279 -30.98 -0.97 -8.02
N GLY A 280 -31.13 0.21 -8.63
CA GLY A 280 -31.54 0.33 -10.01
C GLY A 280 -32.23 1.66 -10.30
N ARG A 281 -33.29 1.62 -11.09
CA ARG A 281 -34.10 2.77 -11.48
C ARG A 281 -35.54 2.47 -11.12
N GLY A 282 -36.10 3.33 -10.27
CA GLY A 282 -37.49 3.23 -9.83
C GLY A 282 -38.45 3.09 -11.03
N GLY A 283 -39.35 2.13 -10.95
CA GLY A 283 -40.35 1.81 -11.98
C GLY A 283 -39.80 1.33 -13.33
N LYS A 284 -38.52 0.95 -13.41
CA LYS A 284 -37.89 0.49 -14.65
C LYS A 284 -37.07 -0.79 -14.51
N SER A 285 -36.18 -0.84 -13.52
CA SER A 285 -35.30 -1.99 -13.35
C SER A 285 -34.66 -2.00 -11.97
N GLY A 286 -34.64 -3.13 -11.29
CA GLY A 286 -33.80 -3.41 -10.13
C GLY A 286 -32.88 -4.57 -10.43
N ARG A 287 -31.65 -4.50 -9.94
CA ARG A 287 -30.64 -5.55 -10.08
C ARG A 287 -29.72 -5.61 -8.88
N ILE A 288 -29.06 -6.75 -8.73
CA ILE A 288 -27.98 -6.97 -7.78
C ILE A 288 -26.70 -7.21 -8.57
N ALA A 289 -25.62 -6.58 -8.12
CA ALA A 289 -24.27 -6.84 -8.60
C ALA A 289 -23.37 -7.16 -7.40
N ALA A 290 -22.50 -8.16 -7.52
CA ALA A 290 -21.44 -8.37 -6.54
C ALA A 290 -20.07 -8.43 -7.21
N TRP A 291 -19.09 -7.85 -6.53
CA TRP A 291 -17.70 -7.79 -6.95
C TRP A 291 -16.80 -8.46 -5.93
N GLU A 292 -15.76 -9.12 -6.42
CA GLU A 292 -14.62 -9.51 -5.59
C GLU A 292 -13.83 -8.25 -5.20
N VAL A 293 -13.62 -8.04 -3.90
CA VAL A 293 -13.00 -6.81 -3.36
C VAL A 293 -11.57 -6.64 -3.85
N LYS A 294 -10.82 -7.74 -3.97
CA LYS A 294 -9.40 -7.74 -4.33
C LYS A 294 -9.16 -7.28 -5.77
N THR A 295 -9.93 -7.85 -6.71
CA THR A 295 -9.75 -7.65 -8.15
C THR A 295 -10.72 -6.64 -8.75
N GLY A 296 -11.81 -6.31 -8.03
CA GLY A 296 -12.93 -5.50 -8.53
C GLY A 296 -13.73 -6.21 -9.63
N ARG A 297 -13.49 -7.50 -9.84
CA ARG A 297 -14.19 -8.29 -10.85
C ARG A 297 -15.62 -8.53 -10.40
N ARG A 298 -16.56 -8.24 -11.28
CA ARG A 298 -17.97 -8.58 -11.07
C ARG A 298 -18.14 -10.10 -11.17
N VAL A 299 -18.50 -10.73 -10.06
CA VAL A 299 -18.69 -12.18 -9.95
C VAL A 299 -20.15 -12.60 -10.04
N LEU A 300 -21.07 -11.68 -9.71
CA LEU A 300 -22.50 -11.97 -9.61
C LEU A 300 -23.34 -10.85 -10.23
N THR A 301 -24.37 -11.24 -10.95
CA THR A 301 -25.49 -10.38 -11.36
C THR A 301 -26.78 -11.17 -11.21
N LEU A 302 -27.71 -10.68 -10.39
CA LEU A 302 -28.98 -11.37 -10.09
C LEU A 302 -30.14 -10.38 -9.95
N GLY A 303 -31.35 -10.95 -9.88
CA GLY A 303 -32.59 -10.24 -9.52
C GLY A 303 -33.00 -9.22 -10.57
N GLU A 304 -33.54 -9.65 -11.69
CA GLU A 304 -34.12 -8.75 -12.71
C GLU A 304 -35.52 -8.31 -12.27
N GLU A 305 -35.56 -7.32 -11.39
CA GLU A 305 -36.79 -6.75 -10.84
C GLU A 305 -37.31 -5.62 -11.74
N TYR A 306 -38.63 -5.42 -11.81
CA TYR A 306 -39.23 -4.32 -12.58
C TYR A 306 -39.01 -2.95 -11.91
N ASP A 307 -38.86 -2.94 -10.59
CA ASP A 307 -38.61 -1.75 -9.79
C ASP A 307 -37.26 -1.85 -9.07
N THR A 308 -36.78 -0.73 -8.51
CA THR A 308 -35.51 -0.70 -7.77
C THR A 308 -35.54 -1.65 -6.57
N ILE A 309 -34.40 -2.28 -6.29
CA ILE A 309 -34.22 -3.07 -5.07
C ILE A 309 -33.84 -2.11 -3.96
N LEU A 310 -34.66 -2.00 -2.92
CA LEU A 310 -34.44 -1.06 -1.81
C LEU A 310 -33.51 -1.66 -0.75
N ALA A 311 -33.59 -2.96 -0.52
CA ALA A 311 -32.75 -3.65 0.44
C ALA A 311 -32.35 -5.02 -0.09
N SER A 312 -31.08 -5.37 0.06
CA SER A 312 -30.59 -6.70 -0.22
C SER A 312 -29.51 -7.10 0.77
N ASP A 313 -29.38 -8.39 1.02
CA ASP A 313 -28.32 -8.92 1.88
C ASP A 313 -27.87 -10.31 1.41
N LEU A 314 -26.65 -10.68 1.82
CA LEU A 314 -25.98 -11.92 1.48
C LEU A 314 -25.80 -12.77 2.74
N SER A 315 -26.21 -14.02 2.68
CA SER A 315 -25.97 -14.99 3.75
C SER A 315 -24.48 -15.15 4.09
N SER A 316 -24.18 -15.52 5.34
CA SER A 316 -22.81 -15.68 5.82
C SER A 316 -22.00 -16.74 5.06
N ASP A 317 -22.68 -17.78 4.59
CA ASP A 317 -22.13 -18.87 3.76
C ASP A 317 -22.13 -18.54 2.25
N GLN A 318 -22.60 -17.35 1.86
CA GLN A 318 -22.70 -16.89 0.48
C GLN A 318 -23.45 -17.86 -0.44
N THR A 319 -24.42 -18.60 0.10
CA THR A 319 -25.27 -19.49 -0.71
C THR A 319 -26.61 -18.87 -1.04
N LEU A 320 -27.09 -17.95 -0.22
CA LEU A 320 -28.37 -17.25 -0.38
C LEU A 320 -28.21 -15.75 -0.51
N VAL A 321 -29.03 -15.14 -1.38
CA VAL A 321 -29.24 -13.69 -1.46
C VAL A 321 -30.71 -13.38 -1.26
N ALA A 322 -31.01 -12.46 -0.36
CA ALA A 322 -32.38 -11.98 -0.14
C ALA A 322 -32.52 -10.56 -0.69
N LEU A 323 -33.67 -10.28 -1.30
CA LEU A 323 -34.01 -8.95 -1.80
C LEU A 323 -35.41 -8.53 -1.36
N GLY A 324 -35.55 -7.23 -1.14
CA GLY A 324 -36.77 -6.53 -0.80
C GLY A 324 -36.87 -5.22 -1.58
N GLY A 325 -38.09 -4.85 -1.95
CA GLY A 325 -38.33 -3.63 -2.72
C GLY A 325 -39.80 -3.23 -2.75
N PRO A 326 -40.18 -2.36 -3.70
CA PRO A 326 -41.52 -1.80 -3.82
C PRO A 326 -42.61 -2.83 -4.12
N ALA A 327 -42.23 -4.01 -4.63
CA ALA A 327 -43.13 -5.14 -4.89
C ALA A 327 -43.76 -5.75 -3.63
N LYS A 328 -43.35 -5.32 -2.42
CA LYS A 328 -43.87 -5.80 -1.12
C LYS A 328 -43.66 -7.30 -0.89
N ARG A 329 -42.69 -7.87 -1.60
CA ARG A 329 -42.34 -9.29 -1.57
C ARG A 329 -40.89 -9.43 -1.15
N ILE A 330 -40.61 -10.56 -0.53
CA ILE A 330 -39.25 -11.00 -0.24
C ILE A 330 -38.94 -12.10 -1.23
N LYS A 331 -37.87 -11.94 -2.00
CA LYS A 331 -37.35 -13.00 -2.86
C LYS A 331 -36.00 -13.44 -2.32
N VAL A 332 -35.84 -14.74 -2.13
CA VAL A 332 -34.57 -15.37 -1.72
C VAL A 332 -34.09 -16.24 -2.87
N TYR A 333 -32.87 -16.02 -3.31
CA TYR A 333 -32.22 -16.74 -4.41
C TYR A 333 -31.18 -17.70 -3.86
N ASP A 334 -31.09 -18.88 -4.46
CA ASP A 334 -29.96 -19.78 -4.31
C ASP A 334 -28.88 -19.40 -5.34
N LEU A 335 -27.67 -19.09 -4.86
CA LEU A 335 -26.53 -18.71 -5.69
C LEU A 335 -25.94 -19.88 -6.48
N ALA A 336 -26.13 -21.11 -6.03
CA ALA A 336 -25.61 -22.29 -6.73
C ALA A 336 -26.38 -22.56 -8.02
N THR A 337 -27.71 -22.40 -7.99
CA THR A 337 -28.61 -22.64 -9.14
C THR A 337 -28.98 -21.36 -9.89
N GLY A 338 -28.92 -20.21 -9.21
CA GLY A 338 -29.43 -18.93 -9.70
C GLY A 338 -30.96 -18.85 -9.70
N GLU A 339 -31.64 -19.80 -9.06
CA GLU A 339 -33.11 -19.88 -9.02
C GLU A 339 -33.67 -19.21 -7.75
N ILE A 340 -34.95 -18.82 -7.84
CA ILE A 340 -35.69 -18.29 -6.68
C ILE A 340 -36.03 -19.47 -5.76
N LEU A 341 -35.44 -19.49 -4.57
CA LEU A 341 -35.76 -20.45 -3.53
C LEU A 341 -37.10 -20.11 -2.85
N HIS A 342 -37.31 -18.83 -2.52
CA HIS A 342 -38.53 -18.35 -1.85
C HIS A 342 -39.05 -17.05 -2.48
N ASN A 343 -40.37 -16.94 -2.64
CA ASN A 343 -41.06 -15.70 -3.03
C ASN A 343 -42.27 -15.47 -2.12
N VAL A 344 -42.06 -14.67 -1.07
CA VAL A 344 -43.02 -14.52 0.03
C VAL A 344 -43.72 -13.17 -0.03
N LYS A 345 -45.06 -13.19 -0.01
CA LYS A 345 -45.90 -11.98 0.11
C LYS A 345 -46.55 -11.94 1.50
N LYS A 346 -45.89 -11.26 2.44
CA LYS A 346 -46.38 -11.08 3.81
C LYS A 346 -46.44 -9.60 4.21
N HIS A 347 -45.45 -8.81 3.80
CA HIS A 347 -45.39 -7.39 4.11
C HIS A 347 -46.57 -6.62 3.50
N SER A 348 -47.05 -5.62 4.24
CA SER A 348 -48.18 -4.78 3.83
C SER A 348 -47.76 -3.63 2.91
N GLU A 349 -46.49 -3.25 3.01
CA GLU A 349 -45.87 -2.15 2.29
C GLU A 349 -44.47 -2.52 1.77
N TRP A 350 -43.81 -1.54 1.11
CA TRP A 350 -42.45 -1.69 0.59
C TRP A 350 -41.51 -2.28 1.64
N VAL A 351 -40.73 -3.29 1.23
CA VAL A 351 -39.70 -3.89 2.07
C VAL A 351 -38.47 -3.00 1.99
N THR A 352 -38.16 -2.31 3.07
CA THR A 352 -37.15 -1.25 3.15
C THR A 352 -35.87 -1.70 3.85
N ALA A 353 -35.89 -2.81 4.57
CA ALA A 353 -34.71 -3.39 5.21
C ALA A 353 -34.74 -4.91 5.14
N VAL A 354 -33.59 -5.50 4.87
CA VAL A 354 -33.35 -6.95 4.79
C VAL A 354 -31.99 -7.21 5.41
N ALA A 355 -31.89 -8.16 6.35
CA ALA A 355 -30.63 -8.51 7.00
C ALA A 355 -30.59 -9.99 7.42
N PHE A 356 -29.60 -10.74 6.95
CA PHE A 356 -29.30 -12.07 7.43
C PHE A 356 -28.62 -12.02 8.80
N SER A 357 -28.93 -13.00 9.65
CA SER A 357 -28.17 -13.21 10.87
C SER A 357 -26.72 -13.62 10.55
N PRO A 358 -25.74 -13.29 11.40
CA PRO A 358 -24.34 -13.63 11.16
C PRO A 358 -24.03 -15.13 11.03
N ASP A 359 -24.88 -16.00 11.57
CA ASP A 359 -24.82 -17.46 11.38
C ASP A 359 -25.47 -17.93 10.07
N GLY A 360 -26.22 -17.08 9.36
CA GLY A 360 -26.93 -17.38 8.12
C GLY A 360 -28.22 -18.18 8.29
N VAL A 361 -28.66 -18.44 9.52
CA VAL A 361 -29.84 -19.27 9.82
C VAL A 361 -31.14 -18.47 9.69
N LEU A 362 -31.13 -17.22 10.13
CA LEU A 362 -32.29 -16.34 10.17
C LEU A 362 -32.17 -15.20 9.15
N LEU A 363 -33.31 -14.75 8.66
CA LEU A 363 -33.47 -13.59 7.79
C LEU A 363 -34.46 -12.64 8.44
N ALA A 364 -34.06 -11.40 8.73
CA ALA A 364 -34.96 -10.36 9.22
C ALA A 364 -35.35 -9.42 8.07
N THR A 365 -36.63 -9.05 8.01
CA THR A 365 -37.18 -8.14 6.99
C THR A 365 -38.11 -7.11 7.62
N GLY A 366 -37.94 -5.86 7.23
CA GLY A 366 -38.73 -4.72 7.72
C GLY A 366 -39.43 -3.99 6.58
N ASP A 367 -40.67 -3.55 6.82
CA ASP A 367 -41.43 -2.74 5.87
C ASP A 367 -41.68 -1.29 6.31
N ARG A 368 -42.19 -0.50 5.35
CA ARG A 368 -42.53 0.91 5.51
C ARG A 368 -43.69 1.18 6.49
N ASN A 369 -44.44 0.17 6.91
CA ASN A 369 -45.53 0.29 7.89
C ASN A 369 -45.16 -0.22 9.29
N GLY A 370 -43.90 -0.59 9.54
CA GLY A 370 -43.45 -1.09 10.84
C GLY A 370 -43.54 -2.60 11.01
N GLY A 371 -43.91 -3.35 9.96
CA GLY A 371 -43.94 -4.80 9.97
C GLY A 371 -42.52 -5.37 9.97
N LEU A 372 -42.13 -6.00 11.09
CA LEU A 372 -40.85 -6.70 11.24
C LEU A 372 -41.09 -8.21 11.33
N HIS A 373 -40.52 -8.95 10.39
CA HIS A 373 -40.64 -10.41 10.33
C HIS A 373 -39.26 -11.04 10.34
N VAL A 374 -39.14 -12.16 11.04
CA VAL A 374 -37.94 -13.01 11.06
C VAL A 374 -38.32 -14.36 10.46
N TRP A 375 -37.50 -14.85 9.55
CA TRP A 375 -37.71 -16.06 8.77
C TRP A 375 -36.55 -17.02 8.98
N GLU A 376 -36.81 -18.32 8.85
CA GLU A 376 -35.74 -19.28 8.65
C GLU A 376 -35.24 -19.19 7.21
N ALA A 377 -33.95 -18.87 7.02
CA ALA A 377 -33.36 -18.50 5.74
C ALA A 377 -33.49 -19.59 4.66
N ARG A 378 -33.28 -20.86 5.02
CA ARG A 378 -33.31 -21.99 4.07
C ARG A 378 -34.71 -22.49 3.78
N SER A 379 -35.60 -22.55 4.77
CA SER A 379 -36.96 -23.09 4.59
C SER A 379 -37.98 -22.04 4.14
N GLY A 380 -37.70 -20.75 4.37
CA GLY A 380 -38.64 -19.65 4.11
C GLY A 380 -39.79 -19.58 5.12
N ASN A 381 -39.75 -20.40 6.18
CA ASN A 381 -40.78 -20.41 7.21
C ASN A 381 -40.70 -19.15 8.08
N LEU A 382 -41.87 -18.60 8.43
CA LEU A 382 -41.93 -17.49 9.38
C LEU A 382 -41.54 -17.99 10.78
N PHE A 383 -40.49 -17.39 11.34
CA PHE A 383 -39.98 -17.70 12.67
C PHE A 383 -40.63 -16.80 13.74
N TYR A 384 -40.59 -15.48 13.55
CA TYR A 384 -41.27 -14.51 14.42
C TYR A 384 -41.90 -13.35 13.65
N THR A 385 -42.98 -12.81 14.22
CA THR A 385 -43.46 -11.45 13.93
C THR A 385 -43.12 -10.58 15.14
N LEU A 386 -42.28 -9.57 14.94
CA LEU A 386 -41.76 -8.71 16.00
C LEU A 386 -42.57 -7.40 16.03
N ASP A 387 -43.73 -7.45 16.67
CA ASP A 387 -44.65 -6.32 16.72
C ASP A 387 -44.16 -5.22 17.67
N GLY A 388 -44.01 -4.00 17.16
CA GLY A 388 -43.61 -2.87 18.00
C GLY A 388 -43.60 -1.53 17.30
N HIS A 389 -42.88 -1.43 16.18
CA HIS A 389 -42.78 -0.21 15.40
C HIS A 389 -44.12 0.18 14.77
N LYS A 390 -44.41 1.48 14.70
CA LYS A 390 -45.64 2.03 14.11
C LYS A 390 -45.41 2.82 12.83
N GLN A 391 -44.15 3.02 12.46
CA GLN A 391 -43.73 3.68 11.23
C GLN A 391 -42.65 2.85 10.54
N ALA A 392 -42.22 3.32 9.36
CA ALA A 392 -41.25 2.64 8.52
C ALA A 392 -40.01 2.17 9.29
N ILE A 393 -39.63 0.93 9.04
CA ILE A 393 -38.35 0.37 9.50
C ILE A 393 -37.31 0.74 8.45
N THR A 394 -36.34 1.54 8.85
CA THR A 394 -35.35 2.12 7.93
C THR A 394 -34.08 1.29 7.84
N SER A 395 -33.72 0.59 8.92
CA SER A 395 -32.48 -0.19 8.98
C SER A 395 -32.58 -1.32 10.01
N LEU A 396 -31.86 -2.40 9.72
CA LEU A 396 -31.73 -3.59 10.55
C LEU A 396 -30.25 -3.91 10.72
N SER A 397 -29.83 -4.24 11.94
CA SER A 397 -28.46 -4.64 12.22
C SER A 397 -28.41 -5.75 13.26
N TRP A 398 -27.59 -6.76 13.01
CA TRP A 398 -27.43 -7.92 13.87
C TRP A 398 -26.21 -7.81 14.75
N ARG A 399 -26.32 -8.25 16.01
CA ARG A 399 -25.16 -8.48 16.86
C ARG A 399 -24.38 -9.69 16.34
N THR A 400 -23.07 -9.68 16.53
CA THR A 400 -22.14 -10.69 16.00
C THR A 400 -22.43 -12.14 16.40
N ASP A 401 -23.20 -12.37 17.45
CA ASP A 401 -23.60 -13.68 17.96
C ASP A 401 -24.99 -14.14 17.49
N SER A 402 -25.64 -13.41 16.58
CA SER A 402 -26.97 -13.71 16.02
C SER A 402 -28.14 -13.71 17.01
N ASN A 403 -27.91 -13.46 18.30
CA ASN A 403 -28.98 -13.55 19.30
C ASN A 403 -29.77 -12.25 19.47
N LEU A 404 -29.22 -11.12 19.02
CA LEU A 404 -29.82 -9.80 19.17
C LEU A 404 -29.95 -9.12 17.80
N LEU A 405 -31.17 -8.71 17.46
CA LEU A 405 -31.49 -7.88 16.30
C LEU A 405 -31.82 -6.47 16.75
N ALA A 406 -31.25 -5.46 16.11
CA ALA A 406 -31.61 -4.06 16.29
C ALA A 406 -32.38 -3.53 15.08
N SER A 407 -33.45 -2.78 15.35
CA SER A 407 -34.27 -2.14 14.32
C SER A 407 -34.37 -0.64 14.57
N ALA A 408 -34.15 0.13 13.51
CA ALA A 408 -34.36 1.58 13.48
C ALA A 408 -35.65 1.93 12.74
N SER A 409 -36.33 2.98 13.20
CA SER A 409 -37.60 3.40 12.60
C SER A 409 -37.73 4.92 12.45
N GLU A 410 -38.53 5.34 11.48
CA GLU A 410 -38.93 6.74 11.29
C GLU A 410 -39.69 7.32 12.49
N GLU A 411 -40.18 6.49 13.41
CA GLU A 411 -40.73 6.98 14.70
C GLU A 411 -39.65 7.59 15.62
N GLY A 412 -38.37 7.47 15.24
CA GLY A 412 -37.22 7.98 16.00
C GLY A 412 -36.69 7.00 17.04
N SER A 413 -37.34 5.85 17.20
CA SER A 413 -36.94 4.83 18.17
C SER A 413 -35.95 3.81 17.59
N ILE A 414 -35.11 3.29 18.47
CA ILE A 414 -34.36 2.05 18.24
C ILE A 414 -34.94 0.99 19.16
N ARG A 415 -35.13 -0.21 18.63
CA ARG A 415 -35.57 -1.38 19.39
C ARG A 415 -34.58 -2.51 19.23
N THR A 416 -34.40 -3.29 20.29
CA THR A 416 -33.60 -4.50 20.26
C THR A 416 -34.46 -5.72 20.61
N TRP A 417 -34.21 -6.82 19.92
CA TRP A 417 -35.03 -8.03 19.96
C TRP A 417 -34.16 -9.25 20.22
N GLU A 418 -34.54 -10.07 21.19
CA GLU A 418 -33.85 -11.32 21.52
C GLU A 418 -34.44 -12.48 20.71
N MET A 419 -33.60 -13.21 19.99
CA MET A 419 -34.06 -14.29 19.10
C MET A 419 -34.36 -15.59 19.83
N PHE A 420 -33.92 -15.75 21.08
CA PHE A 420 -34.24 -16.94 21.87
C PHE A 420 -35.75 -17.05 22.16
N ASN A 421 -36.42 -15.91 22.42
CA ASN A 421 -37.84 -15.86 22.79
C ASN A 421 -38.70 -14.92 21.92
N GLY A 422 -38.09 -14.21 20.96
CA GLY A 422 -38.78 -13.27 20.08
C GLY A 422 -39.27 -12.00 20.78
N LYS A 423 -38.75 -11.65 21.96
CA LYS A 423 -39.22 -10.50 22.75
C LYS A 423 -38.35 -9.26 22.54
N GLN A 424 -38.98 -8.10 22.68
CA GLN A 424 -38.29 -6.83 22.76
C GLN A 424 -37.50 -6.74 24.08
N VAL A 425 -36.20 -6.51 24.00
CA VAL A 425 -35.30 -6.37 25.16
C VAL A 425 -35.24 -4.91 25.61
N ARG A 426 -35.06 -3.97 24.67
CA ARG A 426 -34.97 -2.54 24.96
C ARG A 426 -35.63 -1.70 23.86
N THR A 427 -36.04 -0.50 24.25
CA THR A 427 -36.46 0.56 23.34
C THR A 427 -36.07 1.92 23.90
N TRP A 428 -35.64 2.83 23.04
CA TRP A 428 -35.36 4.22 23.40
C TRP A 428 -35.55 5.14 22.19
N THR A 429 -35.82 6.42 22.45
CA THR A 429 -35.90 7.45 21.41
C THR A 429 -34.50 7.95 21.08
N ALA A 430 -33.99 7.59 19.90
CA ALA A 430 -32.65 7.98 19.47
C ALA A 430 -32.61 9.37 18.83
N HIS A 431 -33.57 9.68 17.96
CA HIS A 431 -33.54 10.89 17.13
C HIS A 431 -34.91 11.57 17.01
N GLY A 432 -34.92 12.90 17.11
CA GLY A 432 -36.13 13.69 16.90
C GLY A 432 -36.50 13.76 15.41
N GLY A 433 -37.65 13.22 15.02
CA GLY A 433 -38.11 13.22 13.63
C GLY A 433 -37.69 12.02 12.78
N GLY A 434 -37.05 11.00 13.37
CA GLY A 434 -36.84 9.69 12.75
C GLY A 434 -35.39 9.20 12.75
N ALA A 435 -35.21 7.90 13.01
CA ALA A 435 -33.93 7.20 12.90
C ALA A 435 -33.82 6.56 11.51
N LEU A 436 -32.73 6.80 10.81
CA LEU A 436 -32.54 6.37 9.41
C LEU A 436 -31.60 5.19 9.26
N SER A 437 -30.61 5.06 10.14
CA SER A 437 -29.69 3.92 10.16
C SER A 437 -29.33 3.51 11.58
N VAL A 438 -29.02 2.23 11.74
CA VAL A 438 -28.44 1.65 12.95
C VAL A 438 -27.37 0.64 12.57
N ASP A 439 -26.25 0.66 13.28
CA ASP A 439 -25.15 -0.27 13.08
C ASP A 439 -24.53 -0.68 14.41
N LEU A 440 -24.11 -1.94 14.50
CA LEU A 440 -23.53 -2.56 15.69
C LEU A 440 -22.05 -2.85 15.48
N ASP A 441 -21.21 -2.46 16.44
CA ASP A 441 -19.82 -2.89 16.45
C ASP A 441 -19.67 -4.33 17.01
N LYS A 442 -18.46 -4.87 16.94
CA LYS A 442 -18.15 -6.21 17.47
C LYS A 442 -18.26 -6.31 19.00
N LYS A 443 -18.32 -5.19 19.71
CA LYS A 443 -18.47 -5.10 21.17
C LYS A 443 -19.93 -4.95 21.59
N GLY A 444 -20.85 -4.75 20.65
CA GLY A 444 -22.28 -4.53 20.88
C GLY A 444 -22.67 -3.07 21.13
N ASN A 445 -21.79 -2.10 20.86
CA ASN A 445 -22.13 -0.68 20.85
C ASN A 445 -22.94 -0.36 19.59
N PHE A 446 -23.82 0.65 19.70
CA PHE A 446 -24.64 1.11 18.57
C PHE A 446 -24.15 2.44 18.05
N VAL A 447 -24.27 2.64 16.74
CA VAL A 447 -24.25 3.96 16.11
C VAL A 447 -25.56 4.15 15.35
N THR A 448 -26.15 5.34 15.48
CA THR A 448 -27.43 5.68 14.85
C THR A 448 -27.34 7.03 14.17
N ALA A 449 -27.98 7.14 13.00
CA ALA A 449 -28.13 8.40 12.28
C ALA A 449 -29.61 8.81 12.21
N GLY A 450 -29.89 10.11 12.23
CA GLY A 450 -31.27 10.60 12.27
C GLY A 450 -31.55 11.85 11.44
N ARG A 451 -32.85 12.14 11.32
CA ARG A 451 -33.35 13.36 10.65
C ARG A 451 -33.02 14.64 11.40
N ASP A 452 -32.66 14.55 12.68
CA ASP A 452 -32.23 15.66 13.52
C ASP A 452 -30.81 16.18 13.19
N LYS A 453 -30.20 15.69 12.10
CA LYS A 453 -28.84 16.07 11.65
C LYS A 453 -27.78 15.75 12.71
N THR A 454 -27.99 14.68 13.48
CA THR A 454 -27.01 14.18 14.44
C THR A 454 -26.76 12.69 14.26
N VAL A 455 -25.58 12.25 14.69
CA VAL A 455 -25.24 10.84 14.84
C VAL A 455 -24.96 10.56 16.30
N LYS A 456 -25.52 9.49 16.85
CA LYS A 456 -25.37 9.15 18.26
C LYS A 456 -24.69 7.80 18.41
N ILE A 457 -23.79 7.71 19.37
CA ILE A 457 -23.09 6.47 19.74
C ILE A 457 -23.60 6.06 21.10
N TRP A 458 -23.99 4.79 21.22
CA TRP A 458 -24.65 4.23 22.39
C TRP A 458 -23.86 3.03 22.90
N ASN A 459 -23.87 2.86 24.22
CA ASN A 459 -23.40 1.62 24.83
C ASN A 459 -24.42 0.48 24.60
N PRO A 460 -24.07 -0.78 24.89
CA PRO A 460 -24.98 -1.92 24.69
C PRO A 460 -26.28 -1.84 25.52
N ASP A 461 -26.28 -1.02 26.58
CA ASP A 461 -27.43 -0.83 27.47
C ASP A 461 -28.42 0.25 26.99
N GLY A 462 -28.13 0.93 25.87
CA GLY A 462 -28.97 2.00 25.32
C GLY A 462 -28.72 3.39 25.91
N GLY A 463 -27.63 3.55 26.68
CA GLY A 463 -27.15 4.85 27.14
C GLY A 463 -26.33 5.58 26.07
N VAL A 464 -26.60 6.88 25.86
CA VAL A 464 -25.82 7.72 24.94
C VAL A 464 -24.42 7.90 25.50
N THR A 465 -23.42 7.44 24.76
CA THR A 465 -22.01 7.72 25.05
C THR A 465 -21.59 9.04 24.41
N ARG A 466 -21.99 9.27 23.15
CA ARG A 466 -21.62 10.47 22.37
C ARG A 466 -22.74 10.93 21.44
N THR A 467 -22.79 12.24 21.19
CA THR A 467 -23.58 12.84 20.10
C THR A 467 -22.61 13.63 19.21
N LEU A 468 -22.61 13.31 17.91
CA LEU A 468 -21.89 14.00 16.85
C LEU A 468 -22.87 14.96 16.17
N SER A 469 -22.45 16.20 15.95
CA SER A 469 -23.30 17.28 15.41
C SER A 469 -22.51 18.16 14.44
N GLY A 470 -23.20 19.01 13.68
CA GLY A 470 -22.60 19.91 12.69
C GLY A 470 -22.68 19.39 11.25
N PHE A 471 -23.60 18.46 10.99
CA PHE A 471 -23.89 17.98 9.64
C PHE A 471 -24.78 18.99 8.89
N PRO A 472 -24.52 19.26 7.59
CA PRO A 472 -25.31 20.20 6.79
C PRO A 472 -26.79 19.82 6.68
N GLU A 473 -27.08 18.53 6.49
CA GLU A 473 -28.42 17.98 6.34
C GLU A 473 -28.63 16.68 7.12
N MET A 474 -29.82 16.09 7.00
CA MET A 474 -30.16 14.80 7.61
C MET A 474 -29.10 13.74 7.26
N THR A 475 -28.64 13.02 8.28
CA THR A 475 -27.63 11.97 8.17
C THR A 475 -28.31 10.66 7.84
N LEU A 476 -28.01 10.09 6.67
CA LEU A 476 -28.66 8.90 6.15
C LEU A 476 -28.06 7.63 6.73
N GLU A 477 -26.74 7.47 6.58
CA GLU A 477 -26.00 6.28 6.96
C GLU A 477 -24.90 6.64 7.96
N ALA A 478 -24.80 5.86 9.04
CA ALA A 478 -23.66 5.90 9.95
C ALA A 478 -23.21 4.47 10.27
N ARG A 479 -21.92 4.20 10.06
CA ARG A 479 -21.33 2.86 10.25
C ARG A 479 -20.04 2.96 11.06
N PHE A 480 -19.75 1.94 11.87
CA PHE A 480 -18.46 1.83 12.53
C PHE A 480 -17.37 1.39 11.54
N SER A 481 -16.13 1.84 11.76
CA SER A 481 -14.96 1.25 11.11
C SER A 481 -14.78 -0.22 11.53
N HIS A 482 -13.99 -0.97 10.76
CA HIS A 482 -13.70 -2.39 10.98
C HIS A 482 -13.21 -2.77 12.41
N ASP A 483 -12.61 -1.82 13.11
CA ASP A 483 -12.08 -1.91 14.48
C ASP A 483 -12.95 -1.16 15.53
N GLY A 484 -13.96 -0.41 15.09
CA GLY A 484 -14.83 0.41 15.93
C GLY A 484 -14.17 1.68 16.48
N SER A 485 -13.01 2.11 15.96
CA SER A 485 -12.32 3.33 16.42
C SER A 485 -12.87 4.62 15.79
N GLN A 486 -13.50 4.51 14.62
CA GLN A 486 -14.08 5.60 13.85
C GLN A 486 -15.55 5.31 13.50
N VAL A 487 -16.29 6.38 13.22
CA VAL A 487 -17.62 6.35 12.61
C VAL A 487 -17.55 7.10 11.29
N ILE A 488 -18.07 6.47 10.24
CA ILE A 488 -18.21 7.09 8.92
C ILE A 488 -19.68 7.47 8.75
N VAL A 489 -19.92 8.72 8.39
CA VAL A 489 -21.26 9.30 8.29
C VAL A 489 -21.48 9.86 6.90
N GLY A 490 -22.57 9.46 6.25
CA GLY A 490 -23.04 10.01 4.98
C GLY A 490 -24.33 10.81 5.17
N ASP A 491 -24.42 11.98 4.54
CA ASP A 491 -25.61 12.83 4.60
C ASP A 491 -26.37 12.93 3.27
N TRP A 492 -27.52 13.60 3.30
CA TRP A 492 -28.37 13.82 2.13
C TRP A 492 -27.72 14.68 1.04
N THR A 493 -26.75 15.53 1.39
CA THR A 493 -26.03 16.34 0.39
C THR A 493 -24.97 15.54 -0.36
N GLY A 494 -24.68 14.31 0.09
CA GLY A 494 -23.61 13.48 -0.44
C GLY A 494 -22.25 13.73 0.23
N ALA A 495 -22.21 14.49 1.32
CA ALA A 495 -20.99 14.67 2.10
C ALA A 495 -20.77 13.43 2.98
N VAL A 496 -19.53 12.93 2.99
CA VAL A 496 -19.11 11.80 3.81
C VAL A 496 -17.99 12.24 4.71
N SER A 497 -18.15 12.05 6.01
CA SER A 497 -17.19 12.49 7.03
C SER A 497 -16.82 11.36 7.98
N ILE A 498 -15.57 11.37 8.44
CA ILE A 498 -15.02 10.39 9.37
C ILE A 498 -14.81 11.06 10.72
N TRP A 499 -15.31 10.41 11.78
CA TRP A 499 -15.29 10.90 13.14
C TRP A 499 -14.67 9.88 14.07
N LYS A 500 -13.81 10.34 14.98
CA LYS A 500 -13.21 9.46 15.96
C LYS A 500 -14.20 9.15 17.10
N VAL A 501 -14.36 7.88 17.45
CA VAL A 501 -15.30 7.45 18.51
C VAL A 501 -14.88 7.97 19.88
N SER A 502 -13.57 8.00 20.17
CA SER A 502 -13.06 8.31 21.52
C SER A 502 -13.33 9.75 21.97
N ASP A 503 -13.18 10.74 21.08
CA ASP A 503 -13.30 12.16 21.41
C ASP A 503 -14.33 12.91 20.55
N GLY A 504 -15.00 12.22 19.61
CA GLY A 504 -16.03 12.77 18.72
C GLY A 504 -15.52 13.88 17.81
N LYS A 505 -14.21 13.96 17.54
CA LYS A 505 -13.67 14.94 16.59
C LYS A 505 -13.72 14.40 15.17
N LYS A 506 -14.01 15.31 14.24
CA LYS A 506 -13.93 15.05 12.79
C LYS A 506 -12.47 14.88 12.38
N GLU A 507 -12.13 13.75 11.76
CA GLU A 507 -10.78 13.44 11.27
C GLU A 507 -10.60 13.80 9.80
N GLY A 508 -11.66 13.73 8.99
CA GLY A 508 -11.59 14.09 7.57
C GLY A 508 -12.90 13.86 6.82
N ASP A 509 -12.82 14.08 5.51
CA ASP A 509 -13.93 13.93 4.56
C ASP A 509 -13.55 12.94 3.45
N LEU A 510 -14.55 12.22 2.93
CA LEU A 510 -14.46 11.36 1.75
C LEU A 510 -15.34 11.94 0.64
N LEU A 511 -14.92 11.77 -0.61
CA LEU A 511 -15.67 12.25 -1.76
C LEU A 511 -16.53 11.13 -2.35
N ALA A 512 -17.86 11.19 -2.17
CA ALA A 512 -18.78 10.23 -2.76
C ALA A 512 -18.76 10.28 -4.31
N ASN A 513 -18.59 11.48 -4.86
CA ASN A 513 -18.43 11.74 -6.29
C ASN A 513 -17.03 12.32 -6.56
N PRO A 514 -16.00 11.47 -6.70
CA PRO A 514 -14.64 11.94 -6.97
C PRO A 514 -14.49 12.61 -8.36
N PRO A 515 -13.58 13.59 -8.51
CA PRO A 515 -13.26 14.14 -9.83
C PRO A 515 -12.57 13.10 -10.73
N SER A 516 -12.70 13.26 -12.05
CA SER A 516 -12.04 12.39 -13.04
C SER A 516 -10.52 12.42 -12.92
N LEU A 517 -9.85 11.37 -13.43
CA LEU A 517 -8.39 11.32 -13.43
C LEU A 517 -7.76 12.50 -14.18
N THR A 518 -8.39 12.95 -15.27
CA THR A 518 -7.95 14.14 -16.01
C THR A 518 -7.98 15.39 -15.13
N THR A 519 -9.07 15.61 -14.40
CA THR A 519 -9.16 16.76 -13.48
C THR A 519 -8.14 16.65 -12.35
N ARG A 520 -7.96 15.46 -11.76
CA ARG A 520 -6.95 15.22 -10.71
C ARG A 520 -5.53 15.45 -11.22
N LEU A 521 -5.22 15.00 -12.44
CA LEU A 521 -3.93 15.20 -13.08
C LEU A 521 -3.67 16.69 -13.34
N ASN A 522 -4.67 17.43 -13.80
CA ASN A 522 -4.56 18.88 -14.02
C ASN A 522 -4.32 19.60 -12.69
N GLN A 523 -5.08 19.28 -11.64
CA GLN A 523 -4.88 19.83 -10.29
C GLN A 523 -3.49 19.50 -9.73
N ALA A 524 -3.02 18.26 -9.88
CA ALA A 524 -1.68 17.86 -9.45
C ALA A 524 -0.59 18.60 -10.25
N SER A 525 -0.79 18.79 -11.55
CA SER A 525 0.14 19.52 -12.41
C SER A 525 0.20 21.00 -12.05
N GLU A 526 -0.95 21.62 -11.75
CA GLU A 526 -1.01 22.99 -11.22
C GLU A 526 -0.29 23.09 -9.88
N GLN A 527 -0.45 22.11 -8.98
CA GLN A 527 0.29 22.07 -7.72
C GLN A 527 1.80 22.00 -7.96
N VAL A 528 2.28 21.21 -8.93
CA VAL A 528 3.69 21.19 -9.31
C VAL A 528 4.15 22.59 -9.73
N VAL A 529 3.42 23.28 -10.61
CA VAL A 529 3.77 24.64 -11.05
C VAL A 529 3.87 25.60 -9.86
N GLN A 530 2.90 25.55 -8.94
CA GLN A 530 2.92 26.39 -7.73
C GLN A 530 4.10 26.07 -6.81
N ARG A 531 4.39 24.78 -6.56
CA ARG A 531 5.52 24.38 -5.71
C ARG A 531 6.86 24.64 -6.38
N GLU A 532 6.96 24.58 -7.71
CA GLU A 532 8.15 24.99 -8.46
C GLU A 532 8.42 26.49 -8.32
N LYS A 533 7.38 27.32 -8.38
CA LYS A 533 7.49 28.77 -8.12
C LYS A 533 7.92 29.05 -6.67
N ALA A 534 7.36 28.35 -5.70
CA ALA A 534 7.77 28.48 -4.30
C ALA A 534 9.22 28.03 -4.07
N ASN A 535 9.63 26.91 -4.67
CA ASN A 535 10.99 26.39 -4.59
C ASN A 535 12.01 27.32 -5.27
N SER A 536 11.68 27.91 -6.42
CA SER A 536 12.56 28.87 -7.09
C SER A 536 12.72 30.16 -6.29
N ALA A 537 11.65 30.67 -5.67
CA ALA A 537 11.69 31.80 -4.75
C ALA A 537 12.54 31.50 -3.51
N ALA A 538 12.33 30.34 -2.87
CA ALA A 538 13.12 29.90 -1.72
C ALA A 538 14.60 29.72 -2.08
N LYS A 539 14.91 29.19 -3.27
CA LYS A 539 16.28 29.05 -3.78
C LYS A 539 16.95 30.40 -4.01
N ALA A 540 16.23 31.37 -4.60
CA ALA A 540 16.75 32.72 -4.81
C ALA A 540 17.00 33.44 -3.47
N LYS A 541 16.08 33.27 -2.50
CA LYS A 541 16.24 33.78 -1.13
C LYS A 541 17.45 33.16 -0.45
N HIS A 542 17.59 31.83 -0.46
CA HIS A 542 18.73 31.12 0.14
C HIS A 542 20.07 31.55 -0.48
N ALA A 543 20.13 31.73 -1.80
CA ALA A 543 21.35 32.13 -2.51
C ALA A 543 21.94 33.47 -2.01
N SER A 544 21.10 34.44 -1.62
CA SER A 544 21.60 35.72 -1.10
C SER A 544 22.24 35.57 0.28
N PHE A 545 21.69 34.73 1.16
CA PHE A 545 22.29 34.41 2.46
C PHE A 545 23.57 33.60 2.33
N VAL A 546 23.63 32.65 1.40
CA VAL A 546 24.88 31.91 1.10
C VAL A 546 25.98 32.88 0.65
N LYS A 547 25.66 33.85 -0.21
CA LYS A 547 26.63 34.88 -0.64
C LYS A 547 27.08 35.76 0.54
N ALA A 548 26.15 36.17 1.41
CA ALA A 548 26.48 36.97 2.60
C ALA A 548 27.37 36.21 3.59
N LEU A 549 27.09 34.92 3.81
CA LEU A 549 27.90 34.04 4.65
C LEU A 549 29.30 33.82 4.05
N ALA A 550 29.41 33.62 2.74
CA ALA A 550 30.69 33.52 2.06
C ALA A 550 31.54 34.79 2.25
N ALA A 551 30.94 35.98 2.07
CA ALA A 551 31.62 37.25 2.28
C ALA A 551 32.03 37.48 3.76
N ALA A 552 31.21 37.04 4.72
CA ALA A 552 31.55 37.13 6.14
C ALA A 552 32.71 36.18 6.51
N ASN A 553 32.72 34.97 5.93
CA ASN A 553 33.83 34.02 6.10
C ASN A 553 35.15 34.57 5.55
N GLU A 554 35.13 35.18 4.36
CA GLU A 554 36.31 35.80 3.73
C GLU A 554 36.90 36.90 4.63
N LYS A 555 36.07 37.85 5.08
CA LYS A 555 36.48 38.92 6.02
C LYS A 555 37.04 38.38 7.34
N LEU A 556 36.49 37.29 7.86
CA LEU A 556 36.99 36.67 9.08
C LEU A 556 38.36 36.03 8.87
N VAL A 557 38.61 35.42 7.71
CA VAL A 557 39.92 34.86 7.35
C VAL A 557 40.96 35.98 7.30
N GLU A 558 40.65 37.10 6.65
CA GLU A 558 41.52 38.28 6.59
C GLU A 558 41.82 38.83 8.00
N ALA A 559 40.79 39.05 8.82
CA ALA A 559 40.96 39.58 10.18
C ALA A 559 41.80 38.66 11.07
N LYS A 560 41.62 37.33 10.96
CA LYS A 560 42.45 36.34 11.67
C LYS A 560 43.92 36.41 11.24
N ALA A 561 44.18 36.58 9.93
CA ALA A 561 45.54 36.73 9.42
C ALA A 561 46.22 37.99 9.99
N VAL A 562 45.51 39.14 9.98
CA VAL A 562 45.99 40.40 10.55
C VAL A 562 46.26 40.30 12.05
N ALA A 563 45.36 39.67 12.81
CA ALA A 563 45.54 39.44 14.25
C ALA A 563 46.78 38.58 14.54
N SER A 564 47.00 37.50 13.78
CA SER A 564 48.19 36.65 13.95
C SER A 564 49.50 37.39 13.65
N ALA A 565 49.50 38.25 12.62
CA ALA A 565 50.65 39.07 12.26
C ALA A 565 50.94 40.12 13.34
N ALA A 566 49.90 40.78 13.87
CA ALA A 566 50.01 41.74 14.96
C ALA A 566 50.50 41.09 16.26
N GLU A 567 50.06 39.87 16.57
CA GLU A 567 50.55 39.11 17.73
C GLU A 567 52.04 38.80 17.60
N THR A 568 52.47 38.38 16.41
CA THR A 568 53.88 38.10 16.11
C THR A 568 54.74 39.36 16.28
N ALA A 569 54.27 40.50 15.75
CA ALA A 569 54.94 41.79 15.90
C ALA A 569 55.00 42.26 17.37
N ARG A 570 53.93 42.04 18.14
CA ARG A 570 53.89 42.35 19.58
C ARG A 570 54.92 41.53 20.36
N LYS A 571 55.00 40.22 20.11
CA LYS A 571 55.98 39.33 20.74
C LYS A 571 57.42 39.74 20.40
N ALA A 572 57.67 40.12 19.15
CA ALA A 572 58.98 40.61 18.71
C ALA A 572 59.37 41.93 19.42
N ALA A 573 58.47 42.91 19.49
CA ALA A 573 58.72 44.17 20.18
C ALA A 573 58.95 43.97 21.70
N GLU A 574 58.22 43.05 22.32
CA GLU A 574 58.41 42.67 23.72
C GLU A 574 59.78 42.04 23.97
N ALA A 575 60.24 41.15 23.09
CA ALA A 575 61.60 40.61 23.15
C ALA A 575 62.68 41.70 22.99
N THR A 576 62.48 42.65 22.06
CA THR A 576 63.38 43.80 21.87
C THR A 576 63.47 44.66 23.14
N LEU A 577 62.35 44.93 23.81
CA LEU A 577 62.36 45.68 25.07
C LEU A 577 63.12 44.96 26.17
N VAL A 578 62.91 43.65 26.33
CA VAL A 578 63.64 42.84 27.32
C VAL A 578 65.15 42.91 27.08
N ASN A 579 65.58 42.84 25.81
CA ASN A 579 66.99 42.96 25.45
C ASN A 579 67.54 44.37 25.70
N ALA A 580 66.78 45.42 25.40
CA ALA A 580 67.17 46.80 25.66
C ALA A 580 67.32 47.10 27.17
N LYS A 581 66.41 46.56 28.01
CA LYS A 581 66.51 46.68 29.48
C LYS A 581 67.77 45.99 30.01
N LYS A 582 68.05 44.76 29.57
CA LYS A 582 69.29 44.05 29.92
C LYS A 582 70.56 44.83 29.49
N ALA A 583 70.53 45.44 28.30
CA ALA A 583 71.66 46.25 27.83
C ALA A 583 71.86 47.53 28.65
N LEU A 584 70.78 48.18 29.09
CA LEU A 584 70.85 49.35 29.97
C LEU A 584 71.38 48.99 31.37
N GLU A 585 70.94 47.87 31.94
CA GLU A 585 71.46 47.36 33.21
C GLU A 585 72.97 47.10 33.13
N ALA A 586 73.42 46.43 32.07
CA ALA A 586 74.85 46.17 31.84
C ALA A 586 75.66 47.47 31.68
N ALA A 587 75.15 48.45 30.93
CA ALA A 587 75.82 49.75 30.76
C ALA A 587 75.85 50.56 32.07
N THR A 588 74.78 50.49 32.87
CA THR A 588 74.71 51.15 34.19
C THR A 588 75.72 50.54 35.16
N LEU A 589 75.87 49.22 35.16
CA LEU A 589 76.89 48.52 35.96
C LEU A 589 78.30 48.96 35.55
N ALA A 590 78.60 49.00 34.24
CA ALA A 590 79.90 49.44 33.73
C ALA A 590 80.21 50.90 34.11
N ARG A 591 79.22 51.78 34.05
CA ARG A 591 79.35 53.18 34.51
C ARG A 591 79.66 53.27 36.00
N ASN A 592 78.96 52.49 36.83
CA ASN A 592 79.18 52.49 38.28
C ASN A 592 80.59 51.99 38.64
N GLN A 593 81.09 50.97 37.93
CA GLN A 593 82.47 50.50 38.07
C GLN A 593 83.49 51.58 37.68
N SER A 594 83.26 52.31 36.58
CA SER A 594 84.11 53.44 36.16
C SER A 594 84.09 54.58 37.19
N ALA A 595 82.93 54.89 37.78
CA ALA A 595 82.79 55.93 38.80
C ALA A 595 83.56 55.57 40.09
N GLN A 596 83.45 54.32 40.53
CA GLN A 596 84.19 53.81 41.68
C GLN A 596 85.72 53.83 41.43
N LYS A 597 86.15 53.49 40.21
CA LYS A 597 87.55 53.55 39.80
C LYS A 597 88.09 54.99 39.80
N LYS A 598 87.30 55.96 39.32
CA LYS A 598 87.64 57.40 39.42
C LYS A 598 87.82 57.82 40.88
N ALA A 599 86.83 57.55 41.74
CA ALA A 599 86.87 57.95 43.15
C ALA A 599 88.09 57.38 43.89
N THR A 600 88.45 56.13 43.59
CA THR A 600 89.64 55.48 44.15
C THR A 600 90.93 56.18 43.71
N LEU A 601 91.05 56.53 42.43
CA LEU A 601 92.24 57.21 41.88
C LEU A 601 92.33 58.68 42.33
N GLU A 602 91.20 59.35 42.54
CA GLU A 602 91.13 60.71 43.08
C GLU A 602 91.62 60.75 44.53
N GLY A 603 91.24 59.76 45.34
CA GLY A 603 91.78 59.55 46.69
C GLY A 603 93.31 59.42 46.67
N LYS A 604 93.85 58.58 45.78
CA LYS A 604 95.31 58.41 45.61
C LYS A 604 96.02 59.71 45.19
N ARG A 605 95.45 60.47 44.26
CA ARG A 605 96.00 61.78 43.84
C ARG A 605 96.05 62.76 45.01
N ASN A 606 94.96 62.86 45.79
CA ASN A 606 94.88 63.77 46.94
C ASN A 606 95.90 63.38 48.02
N GLU A 607 96.11 62.09 48.24
CA GLU A 607 97.10 61.56 49.18
C GLU A 607 98.53 61.94 48.75
N GLU A 608 98.89 61.73 47.49
CA GLU A 608 100.23 62.08 46.98
C GLU A 608 100.47 63.61 46.95
N LYS A 609 99.43 64.40 46.67
CA LYS A 609 99.51 65.87 46.75
C LYS A 609 99.80 66.35 48.17
N LYS A 610 99.11 65.77 49.16
CA LYS A 610 99.34 66.09 50.57
C LYS A 610 100.77 65.74 51.00
N LYS A 611 101.28 64.57 50.61
CA LYS A 611 102.67 64.15 50.88
C LYS A 611 103.70 65.12 50.28
N LEU A 612 103.45 65.64 49.07
CA LEU A 612 104.30 66.66 48.43
C LEU A 612 104.28 68.01 49.18
N ASP A 613 103.10 68.50 49.54
CA ASP A 613 102.94 69.78 50.25
C ASP A 613 103.59 69.74 51.65
N ASP A 614 103.47 68.62 52.37
CA ASP A 614 104.10 68.41 53.67
C ASP A 614 105.64 68.37 53.55
N ALA A 615 106.18 67.77 52.50
CA ALA A 615 107.62 67.77 52.23
C ALA A 615 108.17 69.18 51.95
N ARG A 616 107.45 69.99 51.14
CA ARG A 616 107.81 71.40 50.86
C ARG A 616 107.80 72.29 52.10
N LYS A 617 106.79 72.12 52.96
CA LYS A 617 106.71 72.83 54.25
C LYS A 617 107.89 72.46 55.15
N GLY A 618 108.23 71.17 55.23
CA GLY A 618 109.37 70.67 55.99
C GLY A 618 110.72 71.25 55.53
N GLN A 619 110.92 71.37 54.23
CA GLN A 619 112.14 71.97 53.65
C GLN A 619 112.24 73.47 53.95
N THR A 620 111.15 74.22 53.69
CA THR A 620 111.12 75.68 53.86
C THR A 620 111.32 76.08 55.32
N SER A 621 110.61 75.41 56.25
CA SER A 621 110.72 75.68 57.69
C SER A 621 112.14 75.47 58.22
N ASN A 622 112.82 74.39 57.81
CA ASN A 622 114.19 74.12 58.25
C ASN A 622 115.21 75.08 57.63
N LYS A 623 114.99 75.53 56.38
CA LYS A 623 115.82 76.56 55.74
C LYS A 623 115.73 77.90 56.49
N THR A 624 114.51 78.35 56.82
CA THR A 624 114.30 79.59 57.59
C THR A 624 114.87 79.51 59.01
N GLN A 625 114.81 78.34 59.66
CA GLN A 625 115.43 78.15 60.97
C GLN A 625 116.97 78.22 60.89
N ALA A 626 117.58 77.64 59.85
CA ALA A 626 119.02 77.75 59.63
C ALA A 626 119.46 79.23 59.48
N ASP A 627 118.74 80.02 58.68
CA ASP A 627 119.03 81.44 58.46
C ASP A 627 118.90 82.27 59.76
N ASN A 628 117.86 82.03 60.56
CA ASN A 628 117.66 82.74 61.83
C ASN A 628 118.76 82.44 62.88
N TRP A 629 119.20 81.18 62.98
CA TRP A 629 120.30 80.81 63.89
C TRP A 629 121.65 81.35 63.38
N SER A 630 121.85 81.42 62.07
CA SER A 630 123.00 82.09 61.45
C SER A 630 123.06 83.58 61.82
N ASN A 631 121.96 84.32 61.67
CA ASN A 631 121.88 85.74 62.01
C ASN A 631 122.14 86.01 63.50
N ARG A 632 121.63 85.13 64.39
CA ARG A 632 121.92 85.20 65.83
C ARG A 632 123.39 84.94 66.16
N SER A 633 124.05 84.04 65.43
CA SER A 633 125.49 83.83 65.55
C SER A 633 126.25 85.10 65.16
N SER A 634 125.90 85.73 64.05
CA SER A 634 126.54 86.96 63.57
C SER A 634 126.36 88.14 64.53
N PHE A 635 125.16 88.31 65.10
CA PHE A 635 124.87 89.34 66.10
C PHE A 635 125.72 89.18 67.37
N ARG A 636 125.84 87.96 67.90
CA ARG A 636 126.63 87.68 69.12
C ARG A 636 128.12 87.89 68.91
N SER A 637 128.63 87.60 67.71
CA SER A 637 130.02 87.87 67.34
C SER A 637 130.36 89.38 67.43
N ASN A 638 129.45 90.25 66.97
CA ASN A 638 129.66 91.70 66.99
C ASN A 638 129.61 92.30 68.41
N GLN A 639 128.73 91.77 69.27
CA GLN A 639 128.62 92.20 70.68
C GLN A 639 129.87 91.84 71.50
N ILE A 640 130.45 90.65 71.27
CA ILE A 640 131.71 90.23 71.91
C ILE A 640 132.85 91.18 71.54
N SER A 641 132.91 91.63 70.28
CA SER A 641 133.93 92.57 69.81
C SER A 641 133.87 93.92 70.55
N MET A 642 132.68 94.49 70.70
CA MET A 642 132.49 95.76 71.43
C MET A 642 132.84 95.63 72.93
N LEU A 643 132.48 94.53 73.57
CA LEU A 643 132.81 94.29 74.99
C LEU A 643 134.31 94.12 75.24
N ARG A 644 135.08 93.59 74.28
CA ARG A 644 136.56 93.53 74.37
C ARG A 644 137.18 94.92 74.33
N GLU A 645 136.65 95.80 73.49
CA GLU A 645 137.17 97.16 73.31
C GLU A 645 136.92 98.03 74.56
N THR A 646 135.74 97.92 75.19
CA THR A 646 135.41 98.64 76.43
C THR A 646 136.18 98.11 77.63
N HIS A 647 136.32 96.79 77.77
CA HIS A 647 137.16 96.17 78.81
C HIS A 647 138.63 96.60 78.69
N ARG A 648 139.16 96.73 77.47
CA ARG A 648 140.53 97.22 77.23
C ARG A 648 140.74 98.66 77.71
N LYS A 649 139.79 99.56 77.41
CA LYS A 649 139.85 100.97 77.81
C LYS A 649 139.69 101.15 79.32
N ALA A 650 138.77 100.41 79.96
CA ALA A 650 138.58 100.44 81.41
C ALA A 650 139.82 99.95 82.16
N ARG A 651 140.53 98.95 81.61
CA ARG A 651 141.78 98.43 82.18
C ARG A 651 142.92 99.45 82.12
N GLN A 652 143.06 100.17 81.00
CA GLN A 652 144.06 101.26 80.86
C GLN A 652 143.79 102.44 81.81
N ALA A 653 142.52 102.76 82.08
CA ALA A 653 142.15 103.79 83.04
C ALA A 653 142.46 103.39 84.49
N HIS A 654 142.29 102.11 84.85
CA HIS A 654 142.70 101.58 86.16
C HIS A 654 144.23 101.65 86.33
N ASP A 655 145.02 101.27 85.33
CA ASP A 655 146.48 101.23 85.44
C ASP A 655 147.13 102.62 85.65
N ALA A 656 146.44 103.71 85.27
CA ALA A 656 146.92 105.09 85.39
C ALA A 656 146.69 105.74 86.77
N LEU A 657 145.75 105.23 87.57
CA LEU A 657 145.40 105.72 88.92
C LEU A 657 145.15 104.51 89.84
N PRO A 658 146.20 103.86 90.37
CA PRO A 658 146.07 102.59 91.09
C PRO A 658 145.33 102.68 92.43
N GLU A 659 145.30 103.86 93.04
CA GLU A 659 144.71 104.13 94.36
C GLU A 659 143.17 104.34 94.30
N ASP A 660 142.57 104.37 93.09
CA ASP A 660 141.13 104.57 92.90
C ASP A 660 140.36 103.23 92.90
N SER A 661 139.76 102.89 94.06
CA SER A 661 138.99 101.66 94.27
C SER A 661 137.79 101.46 93.32
N SER A 662 137.27 102.54 92.71
CA SER A 662 136.10 102.48 91.82
C SER A 662 136.42 101.87 90.45
N LEU A 663 137.66 102.01 89.99
CA LEU A 663 138.13 101.50 88.69
C LEU A 663 138.39 99.99 88.70
N LYS A 664 138.79 99.42 89.85
CA LYS A 664 139.06 97.97 90.01
C LYS A 664 137.79 97.12 89.91
N GLU A 665 136.68 97.60 90.46
CA GLU A 665 135.41 96.86 90.46
C GLU A 665 134.75 96.84 89.07
N ALA A 666 134.94 97.91 88.28
CA ALA A 666 134.40 98.03 86.92
C ALA A 666 135.06 97.05 85.92
N VAL A 667 136.38 96.83 86.04
CA VAL A 667 137.12 95.91 85.16
C VAL A 667 136.72 94.45 85.41
N GLY A 668 136.51 94.05 86.68
CA GLY A 668 136.08 92.68 87.03
C GLY A 668 134.72 92.29 86.44
N LYS A 669 133.73 93.18 86.52
CA LYS A 669 132.37 92.93 85.99
C LYS A 669 132.33 92.83 84.45
N GLN A 670 133.24 93.52 83.75
CA GLN A 670 133.32 93.46 82.29
C GLN A 670 133.92 92.15 81.76
N LEU A 671 134.79 91.48 82.52
CA LEU A 671 135.38 90.19 82.11
C LEU A 671 134.34 89.05 82.15
N GLU A 672 133.50 89.02 83.19
CA GLU A 672 132.44 88.00 83.33
C GLU A 672 131.42 88.06 82.19
N ALA A 673 131.05 89.27 81.76
CA ALA A 673 130.14 89.51 80.63
C ALA A 673 130.70 88.97 79.29
N LEU A 674 132.02 88.99 79.12
CA LEU A 674 132.71 88.51 77.93
C LEU A 674 132.66 86.99 77.78
N THR A 675 133.00 86.27 78.85
CA THR A 675 132.96 84.80 78.91
C THR A 675 131.55 84.23 78.71
N ALA A 676 130.51 84.90 79.22
CA ALA A 676 129.12 84.45 79.02
C ALA A 676 128.68 84.54 77.55
N MET A 677 129.10 85.57 76.82
CA MET A 677 128.74 85.79 75.42
C MET A 677 129.42 84.79 74.47
N GLU A 678 130.69 84.42 74.72
CA GLU A 678 131.43 83.47 73.88
C GLU A 678 130.80 82.07 73.85
N LYS A 679 130.40 81.54 75.01
CA LYS A 679 129.69 80.26 75.12
C LYS A 679 128.38 80.25 74.32
N ALA A 680 127.71 81.40 74.30
CA ALA A 680 126.45 81.63 73.62
C ALA A 680 126.57 81.68 72.08
N LEU A 681 127.76 81.92 71.53
CA LEU A 681 128.06 81.92 70.09
C LEU A 681 128.21 80.50 69.54
N THR A 682 128.97 79.65 70.24
CA THR A 682 129.22 78.25 69.86
C THR A 682 127.93 77.43 69.74
N GLN A 683 126.97 77.65 70.65
CA GLN A 683 125.69 76.95 70.63
C GLN A 683 124.80 77.36 69.43
N ALA A 684 124.91 78.61 68.96
CA ALA A 684 124.18 79.09 67.79
C ALA A 684 124.69 78.42 66.50
N ARG A 685 126.01 78.28 66.34
CA ARG A 685 126.62 77.61 65.17
C ARG A 685 126.23 76.15 65.03
N GLY A 686 126.15 75.41 66.14
CA GLY A 686 125.74 74.00 66.12
C GLY A 686 124.30 73.76 65.66
N LYS A 687 123.38 74.70 65.96
CA LYS A 687 121.97 74.60 65.52
C LYS A 687 121.80 74.92 64.03
N THR A 688 122.60 75.82 63.47
CA THR A 688 122.57 76.13 62.04
C THR A 688 122.87 74.91 61.17
N ALA A 689 123.89 74.12 61.51
CA ALA A 689 124.29 72.93 60.75
C ALA A 689 123.21 71.82 60.76
N ALA A 690 122.55 71.59 61.91
CA ALA A 690 121.52 70.55 62.04
C ALA A 690 120.25 70.83 61.21
N HIS A 691 119.85 72.10 61.08
CA HIS A 691 118.70 72.49 60.27
C HIS A 691 118.98 72.40 58.76
N LEU A 692 120.22 72.61 58.32
CA LEU A 692 120.61 72.48 56.90
C LEU A 692 120.49 71.03 56.41
N ALA A 693 120.97 70.05 57.20
CA ALA A 693 120.91 68.64 56.84
C ALA A 693 119.48 68.10 56.70
N LYS A 694 118.56 68.53 57.58
CA LYS A 694 117.13 68.18 57.46
C LYS A 694 116.47 68.77 56.22
N ALA A 695 116.90 69.95 55.77
CA ALA A 695 116.36 70.57 54.57
C ALA A 695 116.70 69.77 53.28
N GLU A 696 117.89 69.15 53.22
CA GLU A 696 118.28 68.28 52.08
C GLU A 696 117.48 66.97 52.03
N GLU A 697 117.12 66.40 53.19
CA GLU A 697 116.30 65.19 53.26
C GLU A 697 114.88 65.43 52.71
N PHE A 698 114.26 66.56 53.09
CA PHE A 698 112.95 66.96 52.54
C PHE A 698 113.00 67.26 51.03
N ALA A 699 114.13 67.73 50.49
CA ALA A 699 114.29 67.98 49.06
C ALA A 699 114.24 66.67 48.22
N LYS A 700 114.77 65.57 48.76
CA LYS A 700 114.69 64.25 48.09
C LYS A 700 113.27 63.69 48.10
N LEU A 701 112.54 63.88 49.20
CA LEU A 701 111.12 63.48 49.31
C LEU A 701 110.23 64.28 48.35
N GLU A 702 110.52 65.57 48.15
CA GLU A 702 109.79 66.42 47.20
C GLU A 702 109.82 65.85 45.77
N MET A 703 110.99 65.48 45.24
CA MET A 703 111.10 64.90 43.88
C MET A 703 110.33 63.58 43.72
N LYS A 704 110.33 62.73 44.76
CA LYS A 704 109.62 61.44 44.73
C LYS A 704 108.10 61.63 44.71
N TYR A 705 107.56 62.52 45.54
CA TYR A 705 106.12 62.77 45.57
C TYR A 705 105.63 63.58 44.35
N ALA A 706 106.49 64.43 43.77
CA ALA A 706 106.16 65.13 42.52
C ALA A 706 105.97 64.17 41.33
N THR A 707 106.84 63.17 41.19
CA THR A 707 106.71 62.15 40.13
C THR A 707 105.53 61.20 40.37
N ALA A 708 105.26 60.82 41.62
CA ALA A 708 104.09 60.02 41.98
C ALA A 708 102.76 60.76 41.75
N LEU A 709 102.70 62.05 42.08
CA LEU A 709 101.53 62.90 41.83
C LEU A 709 101.22 63.00 40.33
N GLN A 710 102.24 63.23 39.50
CA GLN A 710 102.08 63.32 38.04
C GLN A 710 101.53 62.00 37.44
N ALA A 711 101.98 60.85 37.94
CA ALA A 711 101.44 59.55 37.52
C ALA A 711 99.98 59.34 37.97
N ALA A 712 99.64 59.77 39.20
CA ALA A 712 98.27 59.71 39.73
C ALA A 712 97.31 60.65 38.96
N GLU A 713 97.76 61.85 38.58
CA GLU A 713 96.99 62.80 37.78
C GLU A 713 96.68 62.25 36.37
N LYS A 714 97.66 61.63 35.71
CA LYS A 714 97.46 60.98 34.41
C LYS A 714 96.49 59.79 34.50
N ALA A 715 96.58 59.00 35.57
CA ALA A 715 95.67 57.89 35.81
C ALA A 715 94.23 58.35 36.09
N LEU A 716 94.06 59.45 36.84
CA LEU A 716 92.76 60.07 37.11
C LEU A 716 92.13 60.61 35.82
N ALA A 717 92.88 61.35 35.00
CA ALA A 717 92.40 61.88 33.72
C ALA A 717 91.91 60.77 32.76
N ASN A 718 92.60 59.63 32.72
CA ASN A 718 92.16 58.46 31.96
C ASN A 718 90.88 57.83 32.51
N ALA A 719 90.72 57.77 33.84
CA ALA A 719 89.51 57.26 34.48
C ALA A 719 88.31 58.21 34.29
N GLU A 720 88.53 59.53 34.26
CA GLU A 720 87.50 60.52 33.92
C GLU A 720 87.02 60.37 32.48
N LYS A 721 87.93 60.14 31.53
CA LYS A 721 87.57 59.85 30.13
C LYS A 721 86.74 58.57 30.00
N LEU A 722 87.13 57.49 30.69
CA LEU A 722 86.39 56.23 30.68
C LEU A 722 85.01 56.36 31.34
N LEU A 723 84.89 57.13 32.42
CA LEU A 723 83.61 57.43 33.06
C LEU A 723 82.69 58.20 32.09
N ALA A 724 83.20 59.24 31.43
CA ALA A 724 82.45 60.00 30.43
C ALA A 724 81.97 59.10 29.28
N GLN A 725 82.83 58.22 28.75
CA GLN A 725 82.45 57.24 27.72
C GLN A 725 81.37 56.26 28.20
N SER A 726 81.49 55.75 29.44
CA SER A 726 80.50 54.85 30.01
C SER A 726 79.15 55.53 30.31
N GLU A 727 79.15 56.84 30.62
CA GLU A 727 77.94 57.64 30.79
C GLU A 727 77.24 57.86 29.44
N THR A 728 77.99 58.19 28.39
CA THR A 728 77.43 58.31 27.02
C THR A 728 76.81 56.99 26.57
N ALA A 729 77.51 55.87 26.75
CA ALA A 729 76.98 54.54 26.43
C ALA A 729 75.71 54.20 27.23
N ARG A 730 75.64 54.56 28.52
CA ARG A 730 74.43 54.39 29.35
C ARG A 730 73.26 55.19 28.80
N LEU A 731 73.48 56.47 28.46
CA LEU A 731 72.45 57.36 27.90
C LEU A 731 71.94 56.85 26.53
N GLU A 732 72.81 56.32 25.68
CA GLU A 732 72.42 55.67 24.42
C GLU A 732 71.57 54.41 24.64
N LYS A 733 71.90 53.58 25.65
CA LYS A 733 71.05 52.42 25.99
C LYS A 733 69.73 52.84 26.65
N GLU A 734 69.72 53.94 27.39
CA GLU A 734 68.51 54.50 28.00
C GLU A 734 67.56 55.04 26.92
N SER A 735 68.09 55.74 25.92
CA SER A 735 67.28 56.20 24.78
C SER A 735 66.78 55.03 23.93
N ALA A 736 67.61 54.02 23.66
CA ALA A 736 67.19 52.80 22.95
C ALA A 736 66.10 52.02 23.71
N MET A 737 66.16 51.98 25.04
CA MET A 737 65.11 51.39 25.88
C MET A 737 63.80 52.17 25.77
N LYS A 738 63.82 53.50 25.85
CA LYS A 738 62.63 54.35 25.69
C LYS A 738 61.98 54.18 24.30
N VAL A 739 62.79 54.05 23.25
CA VAL A 739 62.31 53.73 21.89
C VAL A 739 61.64 52.35 21.86
N ALA A 740 62.26 51.33 22.45
CA ALA A 740 61.68 49.99 22.53
C ALA A 740 60.39 49.93 23.37
N GLU A 741 60.26 50.73 24.43
CA GLU A 741 59.01 50.86 25.21
C GLU A 741 57.89 51.47 24.36
N THR A 742 58.21 52.49 23.58
CA THR A 742 57.26 53.16 22.68
C THR A 742 56.82 52.24 21.54
N ASP A 743 57.74 51.49 20.93
CA ASP A 743 57.42 50.50 19.90
C ASP A 743 56.52 49.38 20.47
N ARG A 744 56.86 48.83 21.66
CA ARG A 744 56.01 47.84 22.33
C ARG A 744 54.61 48.37 22.58
N ALA A 745 54.47 49.59 23.12
CA ALA A 745 53.15 50.19 23.36
C ALA A 745 52.33 50.32 22.06
N THR A 746 53.00 50.72 20.96
CA THR A 746 52.37 50.84 19.64
C THR A 746 51.91 49.47 19.11
N LYS A 747 52.75 48.42 19.23
CA LYS A 747 52.39 47.06 18.78
C LYS A 747 51.32 46.41 19.65
N VAL A 748 51.30 46.67 20.95
CA VAL A 748 50.22 46.24 21.85
C VAL A 748 48.89 46.86 21.42
N GLY A 749 48.85 48.18 21.21
CA GLY A 749 47.64 48.85 20.72
C GLY A 749 47.20 48.37 19.33
N ALA A 750 48.13 48.05 18.43
CA ALA A 750 47.81 47.46 17.12
C ALA A 750 47.23 46.04 17.23
N HIS A 751 47.79 45.21 18.13
CA HIS A 751 47.29 43.87 18.41
C HIS A 751 45.89 43.89 19.03
N GLU A 752 45.65 44.76 20.03
CA GLU A 752 44.32 44.92 20.63
C GLU A 752 43.26 45.34 19.61
N LYS A 753 43.59 46.28 18.72
CA LYS A 753 42.71 46.67 17.61
C LYS A 753 42.43 45.52 16.65
N ALA A 754 43.45 44.74 16.28
CA ALA A 754 43.29 43.60 15.40
C ALA A 754 42.43 42.48 16.04
N LEU A 755 42.57 42.26 17.35
CA LEU A 755 41.79 41.28 18.10
C LEU A 755 40.31 41.69 18.21
N ALA A 756 40.06 42.98 18.49
CA ALA A 756 38.70 43.53 18.51
C ALA A 756 38.02 43.43 17.13
N GLU A 757 38.74 43.70 16.04
CA GLU A 757 38.23 43.53 14.68
C GLU A 757 37.97 42.05 14.37
N GLN A 758 38.86 41.13 14.76
CA GLN A 758 38.63 39.68 14.61
C GLN A 758 37.38 39.23 15.37
N GLU A 759 37.18 39.68 16.60
CA GLU A 759 36.00 39.35 17.41
C GLU A 759 34.71 39.86 16.75
N LYS A 760 34.72 41.10 16.27
CA LYS A 760 33.61 41.68 15.49
C LYS A 760 33.29 40.85 14.25
N ARG A 761 34.30 40.46 13.45
CA ARG A 761 34.08 39.60 12.27
C ARG A 761 33.60 38.20 12.64
N THR A 762 34.00 37.68 13.80
CA THR A 762 33.52 36.40 14.32
C THR A 762 32.03 36.47 14.66
N GLN A 763 31.59 37.57 15.29
CA GLN A 763 30.16 37.82 15.55
C GLN A 763 29.36 38.01 14.26
N GLU A 764 29.88 38.75 13.28
CA GLU A 764 29.25 38.92 11.96
C GLU A 764 29.07 37.57 11.22
N GLN A 765 30.10 36.70 11.28
CA GLN A 765 30.05 35.35 10.70
C GLN A 765 29.03 34.45 11.40
N ALA A 766 28.98 34.50 12.74
CA ALA A 766 28.01 33.74 13.53
C ALA A 766 26.58 34.20 13.22
N ALA A 767 26.36 35.51 13.11
CA ALA A 767 25.07 36.08 12.73
C ALA A 767 24.65 35.67 11.31
N ALA A 768 25.57 35.73 10.33
CA ALA A 768 25.31 35.28 8.97
C ALA A 768 24.97 33.78 8.90
N THR A 769 25.67 32.96 9.69
CA THR A 769 25.40 31.51 9.80
C THR A 769 24.03 31.24 10.40
N ALA A 770 23.66 31.97 11.47
CA ALA A 770 22.34 31.85 12.08
C ALA A 770 21.22 32.30 11.13
N ALA A 771 21.45 33.37 10.37
CA ALA A 771 20.49 33.92 9.42
C ALA A 771 20.25 33.01 8.20
N GLU A 772 21.23 32.20 7.78
CA GLU A 772 21.11 31.28 6.64
C GLU A 772 20.27 30.02 6.96
N LYS A 773 20.24 29.58 8.23
CA LYS A 773 19.54 28.35 8.66
C LYS A 773 18.06 28.34 8.30
N GLY A 774 17.35 29.45 8.53
CA GLY A 774 15.91 29.56 8.25
C GLY A 774 15.61 29.38 6.74
N PRO A 775 16.21 30.20 5.86
CA PRO A 775 16.12 30.03 4.41
C PRO A 775 16.56 28.64 3.91
N ALA A 776 17.57 28.02 4.51
CA ALA A 776 18.00 26.67 4.15
C ALA A 776 16.93 25.61 4.47
N GLN A 777 16.30 25.70 5.65
CA GLN A 777 15.18 24.83 6.03
C GLN A 777 13.95 25.06 5.15
N GLU A 778 13.64 26.32 4.82
CA GLU A 778 12.56 26.68 3.88
C GLU A 778 12.82 26.06 2.50
N LEU A 779 14.04 26.15 1.97
CA LEU A 779 14.43 25.51 0.72
C LEU A 779 14.26 23.98 0.79
N ALA A 780 14.77 23.33 1.84
CA ALA A 780 14.59 21.88 2.01
C ALA A 780 13.12 21.47 2.07
N ALA A 781 12.28 22.23 2.80
CA ALA A 781 10.84 21.97 2.88
C ALA A 781 10.12 22.14 1.53
N THR A 782 10.45 23.20 0.78
CA THR A 782 9.88 23.42 -0.56
C THR A 782 10.35 22.36 -1.57
N GLN A 783 11.59 21.88 -1.48
CA GLN A 783 12.10 20.78 -2.31
C GLN A 783 11.39 19.45 -2.01
N ALA A 784 11.28 19.07 -0.73
CA ALA A 784 10.56 17.87 -0.32
C ALA A 784 9.08 17.94 -0.78
N SER A 785 8.45 19.09 -0.59
CA SER A 785 7.10 19.34 -1.06
C SER A 785 6.96 19.24 -2.58
N LEU A 786 7.95 19.68 -3.36
CA LEU A 786 7.92 19.61 -4.81
C LEU A 786 8.04 18.15 -5.29
N VAL A 787 8.86 17.33 -4.61
CA VAL A 787 8.95 15.89 -4.88
C VAL A 787 7.58 15.23 -4.68
N VAL A 788 6.88 15.51 -3.57
CA VAL A 788 5.53 14.97 -3.30
C VAL A 788 4.54 15.38 -4.41
N ALA A 789 4.56 16.65 -4.84
CA ALA A 789 3.68 17.11 -5.92
C ALA A 789 3.97 16.40 -7.25
N ARG A 790 5.25 16.17 -7.59
CA ARG A 790 5.65 15.43 -8.79
C ARG A 790 5.26 13.96 -8.71
N ASN A 791 5.43 13.33 -7.55
CA ASN A 791 4.99 11.96 -7.32
C ASN A 791 3.47 11.82 -7.48
N SER A 792 2.69 12.83 -7.07
CA SER A 792 1.25 12.84 -7.34
C SER A 792 0.92 12.88 -8.83
N VAL A 793 1.65 13.65 -9.64
CA VAL A 793 1.49 13.66 -11.11
C VAL A 793 1.83 12.30 -11.71
N SER A 794 2.94 11.68 -11.30
CA SER A 794 3.33 10.34 -11.75
C SER A 794 2.28 9.30 -11.37
N ARG A 795 1.76 9.33 -10.13
CA ARG A 795 0.65 8.48 -9.68
C ARG A 795 -0.56 8.60 -10.60
N TRP A 796 -1.05 9.81 -10.87
CA TRP A 796 -2.25 9.97 -11.72
C TRP A 796 -2.02 9.56 -13.18
N LYS A 797 -0.80 9.74 -13.71
CA LYS A 797 -0.43 9.21 -15.03
C LYS A 797 -0.41 7.69 -15.06
N ALA A 798 0.15 7.06 -14.03
CA ALA A 798 0.08 5.61 -13.86
C ALA A 798 -1.38 5.15 -13.82
N GLU A 799 -2.26 5.81 -13.06
CA GLU A 799 -3.66 5.42 -12.98
C GLU A 799 -4.42 5.53 -14.31
N GLN A 800 -4.06 6.46 -15.21
CA GLN A 800 -4.60 6.47 -16.58
C GLN A 800 -4.23 5.21 -17.36
N ILE A 801 -3.00 4.70 -17.18
CA ILE A 801 -2.55 3.42 -17.75
C ILE A 801 -3.33 2.26 -17.13
N ASN A 802 -3.57 2.29 -15.82
CA ASN A 802 -4.34 1.27 -15.13
C ASN A 802 -5.80 1.22 -15.62
N VAL A 803 -6.42 2.36 -15.91
CA VAL A 803 -7.76 2.39 -16.53
C VAL A 803 -7.77 1.72 -17.90
N MET A 804 -6.77 2.01 -18.75
CA MET A 804 -6.64 1.32 -20.05
C MET A 804 -6.46 -0.19 -19.86
N ARG A 805 -5.67 -0.61 -18.86
CA ARG A 805 -5.51 -2.02 -18.49
C ARG A 805 -6.84 -2.66 -18.10
N HIS A 806 -7.67 -1.99 -17.30
CA HIS A 806 -8.99 -2.51 -16.90
C HIS A 806 -9.96 -2.66 -18.07
N VAL A 807 -9.95 -1.74 -19.03
CA VAL A 807 -10.71 -1.89 -20.27
C VAL A 807 -10.26 -3.13 -21.06
N GLU A 808 -8.96 -3.36 -21.16
CA GLU A 808 -8.41 -4.53 -21.85
C GLU A 808 -8.60 -5.84 -21.06
N LEU A 809 -8.63 -5.77 -19.72
CA LEU A 809 -9.00 -6.89 -18.83
C LEU A 809 -10.47 -7.30 -19.02
N GLY A 810 -11.38 -6.34 -19.17
CA GLY A 810 -12.78 -6.61 -19.49
C GLY A 810 -12.93 -7.39 -20.80
N LYS A 811 -12.21 -6.96 -21.85
CA LYS A 811 -12.16 -7.69 -23.14
C LYS A 811 -11.57 -9.09 -22.99
N LEU A 812 -10.48 -9.22 -22.22
CA LEU A 812 -9.88 -10.53 -21.92
C LEU A 812 -10.87 -11.45 -21.24
N HIS A 813 -11.68 -10.92 -20.32
CA HIS A 813 -12.66 -11.71 -19.58
C HIS A 813 -13.78 -12.25 -20.49
N GLU A 814 -14.31 -11.42 -21.38
CA GLU A 814 -15.32 -11.85 -22.37
C GLU A 814 -14.74 -12.93 -23.30
N LEU A 815 -13.51 -12.73 -23.81
CA LEU A 815 -12.82 -13.76 -24.60
C LEU A 815 -12.64 -15.05 -23.79
N GLN A 816 -12.25 -14.96 -22.51
CA GLN A 816 -12.08 -16.14 -21.66
C GLN A 816 -13.40 -16.91 -21.47
N LYS A 817 -14.54 -16.19 -21.37
CA LYS A 817 -15.86 -16.80 -21.26
C LYS A 817 -16.24 -17.56 -22.53
N GLU A 818 -15.99 -16.96 -23.70
CA GLU A 818 -16.18 -17.64 -24.99
C GLU A 818 -15.26 -18.86 -25.14
N PHE A 819 -13.99 -18.73 -24.76
CA PHE A 819 -13.03 -19.82 -24.78
C PHE A 819 -13.47 -21.00 -23.89
N ASN A 820 -13.95 -20.72 -22.68
CA ASN A 820 -14.48 -21.74 -21.79
C ASN A 820 -15.72 -22.43 -22.40
N GLY A 821 -16.58 -21.67 -23.10
CA GLY A 821 -17.70 -22.21 -23.86
C GLY A 821 -17.25 -23.18 -24.97
N LEU A 822 -16.23 -22.79 -25.75
CA LEU A 822 -15.64 -23.67 -26.78
C LEU A 822 -14.98 -24.90 -26.18
N ALA A 823 -14.30 -24.76 -25.04
CA ALA A 823 -13.68 -25.88 -24.32
C ALA A 823 -14.73 -26.89 -23.83
N ASN A 824 -15.88 -26.40 -23.33
CA ASN A 824 -17.01 -27.25 -22.93
C ASN A 824 -17.60 -27.99 -24.14
N LEU A 825 -17.83 -27.30 -25.26
CA LEU A 825 -18.31 -27.94 -26.49
C LEU A 825 -17.35 -29.01 -27.01
N ALA A 826 -16.04 -28.77 -26.94
CA ALA A 826 -15.03 -29.76 -27.30
C ALA A 826 -15.07 -30.98 -26.35
N SER A 827 -15.25 -30.74 -25.05
CA SER A 827 -15.40 -31.80 -24.03
C SER A 827 -16.68 -32.62 -24.24
N GLU A 828 -17.80 -31.98 -24.57
CA GLU A 828 -19.06 -32.66 -24.89
C GLU A 828 -18.94 -33.49 -26.17
N ALA A 829 -18.35 -32.94 -27.23
CA ALA A 829 -18.08 -33.68 -28.47
C ALA A 829 -17.22 -34.92 -28.19
N LYS A 830 -16.21 -34.80 -27.33
CA LYS A 830 -15.37 -35.92 -26.92
C LYS A 830 -16.18 -36.99 -26.19
N LYS A 831 -17.05 -36.62 -25.24
CA LYS A 831 -17.93 -37.58 -24.55
C LYS A 831 -18.86 -38.32 -25.51
N VAL A 832 -19.38 -37.62 -26.53
CA VAL A 832 -20.21 -38.24 -27.57
C VAL A 832 -19.39 -39.24 -28.41
N HIS A 833 -18.17 -38.87 -28.79
CA HIS A 833 -17.26 -39.77 -29.49
C HIS A 833 -16.89 -41.00 -28.65
N ASP A 834 -16.55 -40.82 -27.38
CA ASP A 834 -16.21 -41.92 -26.46
C ASP A 834 -17.39 -42.91 -26.31
N ARG A 835 -18.63 -42.41 -26.28
CA ARG A 835 -19.84 -43.26 -26.29
C ARG A 835 -20.03 -44.00 -27.63
N ALA A 836 -19.79 -43.32 -28.75
CA ALA A 836 -19.86 -43.96 -30.08
C ALA A 836 -18.81 -45.06 -30.22
N LEU A 837 -17.59 -44.82 -29.73
CA LEU A 837 -16.50 -45.79 -29.71
C LEU A 837 -16.86 -47.02 -28.85
N ALA A 838 -17.39 -46.81 -27.64
CA ALA A 838 -17.85 -47.89 -26.78
C ALA A 838 -18.99 -48.71 -27.41
N ALA A 839 -19.94 -48.04 -28.10
CA ALA A 839 -21.01 -48.71 -28.82
C ALA A 839 -20.49 -49.53 -30.02
N LEU A 840 -19.46 -49.03 -30.72
CA LEU A 840 -18.79 -49.77 -31.79
C LEU A 840 -18.08 -51.01 -31.25
N GLU A 841 -17.34 -50.89 -30.15
CA GLU A 841 -16.68 -52.03 -29.50
C GLU A 841 -17.70 -53.09 -29.04
N ALA A 842 -18.82 -52.67 -28.46
CA ALA A 842 -19.90 -53.56 -28.08
C ALA A 842 -20.53 -54.27 -29.29
N ALA A 843 -20.72 -53.57 -30.41
CA ALA A 843 -21.24 -54.16 -31.64
C ALA A 843 -20.25 -55.17 -32.26
N ARG A 844 -18.95 -54.88 -32.23
CA ARG A 844 -17.89 -55.82 -32.67
C ARG A 844 -17.87 -57.08 -31.81
N LYS A 845 -17.94 -56.93 -30.49
CA LYS A 845 -18.03 -58.08 -29.58
C LYS A 845 -19.29 -58.91 -29.82
N ALA A 846 -20.44 -58.27 -30.02
CA ALA A 846 -21.69 -58.96 -30.31
C ALA A 846 -21.60 -59.76 -31.63
N LEU A 847 -20.90 -59.23 -32.64
CA LEU A 847 -20.63 -59.92 -33.91
C LEU A 847 -19.74 -61.16 -33.71
N GLU A 848 -18.69 -61.07 -32.88
CA GLU A 848 -17.83 -62.21 -32.54
C GLU A 848 -18.61 -63.35 -31.83
N GLU A 849 -19.65 -63.03 -31.08
CA GLU A 849 -20.50 -64.00 -30.38
C GLU A 849 -21.55 -64.68 -31.28
N VAL A 850 -21.85 -64.15 -32.48
CA VAL A 850 -22.90 -64.69 -33.37
C VAL A 850 -22.66 -66.17 -33.75
N PRO A 851 -21.46 -66.60 -34.18
CA PRO A 851 -21.23 -68.01 -34.52
C PRO A 851 -21.45 -68.96 -33.34
N ALA A 852 -21.06 -68.56 -32.12
CA ALA A 852 -21.25 -69.36 -30.92
C ALA A 852 -22.75 -69.48 -30.55
N LYS A 853 -23.52 -68.39 -30.71
CA LYS A 853 -24.99 -68.39 -30.49
C LYS A 853 -25.73 -69.25 -31.51
N ILE A 854 -25.30 -69.25 -32.77
CA ILE A 854 -25.87 -70.13 -33.81
C ILE A 854 -25.64 -71.60 -33.43
N LYS A 855 -24.40 -71.95 -33.08
CA LYS A 855 -24.06 -73.32 -32.65
C LYS A 855 -24.90 -73.77 -31.45
N ALA A 856 -25.06 -72.93 -30.43
CA ALA A 856 -25.89 -73.24 -29.27
C ALA A 856 -27.37 -73.42 -29.62
N SER A 857 -27.91 -72.60 -30.53
CA SER A 857 -29.29 -72.73 -31.02
C SER A 857 -29.51 -73.99 -31.87
N GLU A 858 -28.50 -74.41 -32.66
CA GLU A 858 -28.52 -75.67 -33.40
C GLU A 858 -28.51 -76.88 -32.46
N GLU A 859 -27.65 -76.87 -31.44
CA GLU A 859 -27.60 -77.90 -30.39
C GLU A 859 -28.94 -77.99 -29.62
N ALA A 860 -29.55 -76.85 -29.28
CA ALA A 860 -30.84 -76.80 -28.60
C ALA A 860 -31.99 -77.33 -29.48
N LEU A 861 -31.95 -77.08 -30.80
CA LEU A 861 -32.92 -77.63 -31.75
C LEU A 861 -32.79 -79.16 -31.84
N ALA A 862 -31.56 -79.67 -31.92
CA ALA A 862 -31.30 -81.11 -31.96
C ALA A 862 -31.85 -81.83 -30.70
N GLN A 863 -31.60 -81.28 -29.51
CA GLN A 863 -32.14 -81.84 -28.25
C GLN A 863 -33.68 -81.89 -28.21
N ARG A 864 -34.35 -80.86 -28.75
CA ARG A 864 -35.82 -80.81 -28.80
C ARG A 864 -36.39 -81.78 -29.84
N GLN A 865 -35.71 -81.98 -30.97
CA GLN A 865 -36.07 -83.01 -31.95
C GLN A 865 -35.94 -84.43 -31.39
N ASP A 866 -34.90 -84.71 -30.60
CA ASP A 866 -34.74 -85.98 -29.89
C ASP A 866 -35.87 -86.24 -28.88
N THR A 867 -36.37 -85.17 -28.24
CA THR A 867 -37.51 -85.24 -27.32
C THR A 867 -38.79 -85.63 -28.06
N VAL A 868 -39.06 -85.07 -29.23
CA VAL A 868 -40.19 -85.47 -30.10
C VAL A 868 -40.08 -86.95 -30.50
N GLY A 869 -38.88 -87.41 -30.87
CA GLY A 869 -38.64 -88.83 -31.19
C GLY A 869 -38.93 -89.76 -30.00
N THR A 870 -38.65 -89.31 -28.78
CA THR A 870 -38.92 -90.05 -27.54
C THR A 870 -40.41 -90.11 -27.22
N GLU A 871 -41.13 -88.98 -27.31
CA GLU A 871 -42.58 -88.94 -27.06
C GLU A 871 -43.38 -89.68 -28.13
N THR A 872 -42.92 -89.68 -29.39
CA THR A 872 -43.55 -90.45 -30.49
C THR A 872 -43.51 -91.95 -30.19
N LYS A 873 -42.37 -92.48 -29.73
CA LYS A 873 -42.24 -93.90 -29.33
C LYS A 873 -43.15 -94.25 -28.14
N LYS A 874 -43.32 -93.34 -27.17
CA LYS A 874 -44.24 -93.53 -26.02
C LYS A 874 -45.70 -93.56 -26.46
N LEU A 875 -46.07 -92.73 -27.43
CA LEU A 875 -47.42 -92.70 -28.00
C LEU A 875 -47.74 -93.99 -28.78
N GLU A 876 -46.81 -94.47 -29.62
CA GLU A 876 -46.96 -95.74 -30.34
C GLU A 876 -47.13 -96.94 -29.38
N LEU A 877 -46.32 -96.99 -28.31
CA LEU A 877 -46.43 -98.01 -27.28
C LEU A 877 -47.80 -97.97 -26.57
N SER A 878 -48.32 -96.75 -26.31
CA SER A 878 -49.62 -96.55 -25.68
C SER A 878 -50.76 -97.01 -26.60
N HIS A 879 -50.67 -96.75 -27.91
CA HIS A 879 -51.61 -97.26 -28.91
C HIS A 879 -51.60 -98.80 -29.03
N SER A 880 -50.42 -99.42 -29.02
CA SER A 880 -50.30 -100.89 -29.04
C SER A 880 -51.01 -101.51 -27.84
N LYS A 881 -50.76 -100.99 -26.63
CA LYS A 881 -51.40 -101.46 -25.38
C LYS A 881 -52.92 -101.28 -25.40
N ALA A 882 -53.43 -100.16 -25.92
CA ALA A 882 -54.88 -99.95 -26.03
C ALA A 882 -55.52 -100.91 -27.05
N LYS A 883 -54.83 -101.22 -28.15
CA LYS A 883 -55.31 -102.18 -29.16
C LYS A 883 -55.39 -103.61 -28.61
N GLU A 884 -54.40 -104.03 -27.83
CA GLU A 884 -54.43 -105.32 -27.12
C GLU A 884 -55.59 -105.39 -26.13
N LYS A 885 -55.81 -104.34 -25.34
CA LYS A 885 -56.95 -104.26 -24.40
C LYS A 885 -58.30 -104.28 -25.10
N GLN A 886 -58.45 -103.62 -26.25
CA GLN A 886 -59.67 -103.69 -27.06
C GLN A 886 -59.92 -105.10 -27.59
N GLY A 887 -58.90 -105.75 -28.15
CA GLY A 887 -59.02 -107.13 -28.63
C GLY A 887 -59.41 -108.12 -27.52
N PHE A 888 -58.89 -107.93 -26.31
CA PHE A 888 -59.27 -108.72 -25.13
C PHE A 888 -60.73 -108.46 -24.72
N LEU A 889 -61.18 -107.21 -24.74
CA LEU A 889 -62.56 -106.84 -24.44
C LEU A 889 -63.54 -107.45 -25.44
N ASP A 890 -63.23 -107.43 -26.74
CA ASP A 890 -64.06 -108.02 -27.80
C ASP A 890 -64.18 -109.55 -27.62
N GLN A 891 -63.10 -110.23 -27.23
CA GLN A 891 -63.12 -111.66 -26.90
C GLN A 891 -64.03 -111.96 -25.70
N VAL A 892 -63.89 -111.22 -24.60
CA VAL A 892 -64.74 -111.38 -23.40
C VAL A 892 -66.20 -111.04 -23.71
N GLN A 893 -66.45 -110.04 -24.57
CA GLN A 893 -67.79 -109.64 -24.96
C GLN A 893 -68.48 -110.71 -25.82
N ASN A 894 -67.75 -111.34 -26.75
CA ASN A 894 -68.25 -112.46 -27.55
C ASN A 894 -68.59 -113.69 -26.67
N ILE A 895 -67.76 -113.97 -25.66
CA ILE A 895 -68.04 -115.02 -24.67
C ILE A 895 -69.29 -114.65 -23.86
N ALA A 896 -69.42 -113.40 -23.42
CA ALA A 896 -70.56 -112.93 -22.66
C ALA A 896 -71.88 -112.98 -23.47
N THR A 897 -71.88 -112.59 -24.75
CA THR A 897 -73.07 -112.70 -25.62
C THR A 897 -73.43 -114.13 -25.92
N ALA A 898 -72.47 -115.01 -26.20
CA ALA A 898 -72.71 -116.44 -26.39
C ALA A 898 -73.30 -117.09 -25.13
N THR A 899 -72.76 -116.73 -23.94
CA THR A 899 -73.25 -117.23 -22.64
C THR A 899 -74.64 -116.69 -22.32
N LYS A 900 -74.92 -115.42 -22.64
CA LYS A 900 -76.25 -114.80 -22.49
C LYS A 900 -77.28 -115.42 -23.43
N ALA A 901 -76.91 -115.72 -24.67
CA ALA A 901 -77.79 -116.39 -25.63
C ALA A 901 -78.14 -117.81 -25.17
N LYS A 902 -77.18 -118.55 -24.61
CA LYS A 902 -77.44 -119.86 -23.99
C LYS A 902 -78.31 -119.75 -22.73
N ALA A 903 -78.13 -118.72 -21.91
CA ALA A 903 -78.93 -118.50 -20.69
C ALA A 903 -80.41 -118.22 -21.00
N ALA A 904 -80.70 -117.56 -22.14
CA ALA A 904 -82.06 -117.27 -22.57
C ALA A 904 -82.85 -118.50 -23.05
N GLY A 905 -82.16 -119.59 -23.44
CA GLY A 905 -82.78 -120.81 -23.96
C GLY A 905 -83.14 -121.86 -22.90
N ASP A 906 -82.63 -121.72 -21.66
CA ASP A 906 -82.77 -122.72 -20.59
C ASP A 906 -83.00 -122.05 -19.24
N ALA A 907 -84.22 -121.52 -19.06
CA ALA A 907 -84.58 -120.62 -17.95
C ALA A 907 -84.54 -121.25 -16.55
N GLN A 908 -84.32 -122.56 -16.43
CA GLN A 908 -84.23 -123.26 -15.14
C GLN A 908 -82.77 -123.49 -14.65
N ASN A 909 -81.75 -123.06 -15.39
CA ASN A 909 -80.34 -123.27 -15.01
C ASN A 909 -79.72 -122.05 -14.26
N ALA A 910 -79.67 -122.13 -12.93
CA ALA A 910 -79.22 -121.05 -12.05
C ALA A 910 -77.72 -120.69 -12.17
N GLU A 911 -76.86 -121.63 -12.58
CA GLU A 911 -75.41 -121.40 -12.71
C GLU A 911 -75.09 -120.51 -13.92
N LEU A 912 -75.86 -120.64 -15.01
CA LEU A 912 -75.68 -119.82 -16.21
C LEU A 912 -76.08 -118.36 -15.99
N ALA A 913 -77.08 -118.10 -15.14
CA ALA A 913 -77.51 -116.76 -14.76
C ALA A 913 -76.47 -116.04 -13.88
N ALA A 914 -75.80 -116.77 -12.97
CA ALA A 914 -74.72 -116.22 -12.15
C ALA A 914 -73.46 -115.91 -12.99
N ALA A 915 -73.14 -116.77 -13.96
CA ALA A 915 -72.03 -116.56 -14.89
C ALA A 915 -72.25 -115.32 -15.78
N THR A 916 -73.48 -115.08 -16.24
CA THR A 916 -73.81 -113.87 -17.03
C THR A 916 -73.64 -112.58 -16.23
N LYS A 917 -73.99 -112.58 -14.93
CA LYS A 917 -73.80 -111.40 -14.06
C LYS A 917 -72.33 -111.06 -13.85
N LYS A 918 -71.48 -112.05 -13.54
CA LYS A 918 -70.03 -111.83 -13.35
C LYS A 918 -69.30 -111.42 -14.63
N LEU A 919 -69.73 -111.95 -15.79
CA LEU A 919 -69.21 -111.52 -17.09
C LEU A 919 -69.61 -110.07 -17.41
N ALA A 920 -70.80 -109.62 -17.02
CA ALA A 920 -71.22 -108.23 -17.16
C ALA A 920 -70.39 -107.27 -16.27
N GLU A 921 -70.12 -107.64 -15.02
CA GLU A 921 -69.24 -106.88 -14.11
C GLU A 921 -67.79 -106.82 -14.61
N SER A 922 -67.28 -107.91 -15.19
CA SER A 922 -65.93 -107.96 -15.78
C SER A 922 -65.82 -107.08 -17.04
N LEU A 923 -66.87 -107.05 -17.86
CA LEU A 923 -66.94 -106.15 -19.03
C LEU A 923 -66.97 -104.67 -18.64
N GLU A 924 -67.68 -104.31 -17.58
CA GLU A 924 -67.66 -102.95 -17.01
C GLU A 924 -66.24 -102.53 -16.58
N LEU A 925 -65.51 -103.42 -15.88
CA LEU A 925 -64.15 -103.13 -15.43
C LEU A 925 -63.16 -102.99 -16.59
N LEU A 926 -63.27 -103.86 -17.61
CA LEU A 926 -62.43 -103.81 -18.81
C LEU A 926 -62.73 -102.57 -19.67
N LYS A 927 -64.00 -102.15 -19.76
CA LYS A 927 -64.38 -100.88 -20.40
C LYS A 927 -63.74 -99.68 -19.70
N LYS A 928 -63.71 -99.70 -18.37
CA LYS A 928 -63.06 -98.64 -17.57
C LYS A 928 -61.53 -98.63 -17.76
N ASP A 929 -60.88 -99.79 -17.80
CA ASP A 929 -59.43 -99.89 -18.02
C ASP A 929 -59.01 -99.50 -19.45
N LEU A 930 -59.84 -99.82 -20.45
CA LEU A 930 -59.69 -99.31 -21.81
C LEU A 930 -59.86 -97.78 -21.86
N GLY A 931 -60.86 -97.23 -21.17
CA GLY A 931 -61.08 -95.79 -21.05
C GLY A 931 -59.88 -95.06 -20.43
N ASN A 932 -59.25 -95.63 -19.39
CA ASN A 932 -58.03 -95.09 -18.80
C ASN A 932 -56.83 -95.15 -19.77
N ALA A 933 -56.68 -96.24 -20.53
CA ALA A 933 -55.64 -96.34 -21.56
C ALA A 933 -55.85 -95.34 -22.71
N GLN A 934 -57.11 -95.11 -23.11
CA GLN A 934 -57.48 -94.09 -24.10
C GLN A 934 -57.23 -92.67 -23.58
N ALA A 935 -57.52 -92.38 -22.31
CA ALA A 935 -57.15 -91.10 -21.68
C ALA A 935 -55.62 -90.89 -21.62
N GLY A 936 -54.86 -91.95 -21.36
CA GLY A 936 -53.39 -91.93 -21.42
C GLY A 936 -52.85 -91.61 -22.82
N ILE A 937 -53.48 -92.12 -23.88
CA ILE A 937 -53.15 -91.76 -25.27
C ILE A 937 -53.43 -90.28 -25.54
N VAL A 938 -54.54 -89.74 -25.04
CA VAL A 938 -54.86 -88.30 -25.18
C VAL A 938 -53.78 -87.45 -24.50
N SER A 939 -53.37 -87.78 -23.28
CA SER A 939 -52.30 -87.07 -22.57
C SER A 939 -50.93 -87.16 -23.28
N GLN A 940 -50.57 -88.33 -23.82
CA GLN A 940 -49.32 -88.48 -24.60
C GLN A 940 -49.37 -87.70 -25.92
N LYS A 941 -50.56 -87.59 -26.54
CA LYS A 941 -50.77 -86.77 -27.74
C LYS A 941 -50.63 -85.27 -27.44
N GLU A 942 -51.10 -84.81 -26.28
CA GLU A 942 -50.90 -83.44 -25.81
C GLU A 942 -49.41 -83.15 -25.55
N ASN A 943 -48.68 -84.05 -24.87
CA ASN A 943 -47.24 -83.92 -24.66
C ASN A 943 -46.46 -83.85 -25.98
N LEU A 944 -46.82 -84.68 -26.96
CA LEU A 944 -46.23 -84.65 -28.30
C LEU A 944 -46.54 -83.33 -29.02
N GLN A 945 -47.76 -82.80 -28.89
CA GLN A 945 -48.11 -81.48 -29.43
C GLN A 945 -47.28 -80.35 -28.79
N THR A 946 -47.06 -80.39 -27.49
CA THR A 946 -46.18 -79.43 -26.80
C THR A 946 -44.74 -79.56 -27.31
N ALA A 947 -44.19 -80.77 -27.40
CA ALA A 947 -42.83 -80.99 -27.90
C ALA A 947 -42.67 -80.53 -29.38
N LEU A 948 -43.69 -80.74 -30.22
CA LEU A 948 -43.72 -80.23 -31.59
C LEU A 948 -43.76 -78.70 -31.64
N SER A 949 -44.53 -78.06 -30.75
CA SER A 949 -44.55 -76.60 -30.61
C SER A 949 -43.20 -76.05 -30.15
N ASP A 950 -42.52 -76.72 -29.22
CA ASP A 950 -41.18 -76.36 -28.74
C ASP A 950 -40.11 -76.46 -29.84
N VAL A 951 -40.23 -77.45 -30.74
CA VAL A 951 -39.37 -77.57 -31.93
C VAL A 951 -39.65 -76.43 -32.91
N GLN A 952 -40.93 -76.12 -33.19
CA GLN A 952 -41.30 -74.98 -34.04
C GLN A 952 -40.76 -73.66 -33.49
N GLN A 953 -40.85 -73.45 -32.18
CA GLN A 953 -40.31 -72.27 -31.51
C GLN A 953 -38.77 -72.24 -31.55
N ALA A 954 -38.10 -73.38 -31.33
CA ALA A 954 -36.63 -73.45 -31.44
C ALA A 954 -36.14 -73.20 -32.87
N GLN A 955 -36.88 -73.68 -33.87
CA GLN A 955 -36.57 -73.46 -35.28
C GLN A 955 -36.79 -71.99 -35.67
N ALA A 956 -37.85 -71.36 -35.18
CA ALA A 956 -38.06 -69.92 -35.32
C ALA A 956 -36.93 -69.11 -34.66
N ASN A 957 -36.49 -69.50 -33.46
CA ASN A 957 -35.37 -68.86 -32.75
C ASN A 957 -34.03 -69.03 -33.49
N LEU A 958 -33.78 -70.20 -34.08
CA LEU A 958 -32.58 -70.44 -34.89
C LEU A 958 -32.57 -69.58 -36.15
N GLU A 959 -33.69 -69.51 -36.88
CA GLU A 959 -33.81 -68.67 -38.08
C GLU A 959 -33.68 -67.18 -37.73
N GLN A 960 -34.26 -66.74 -36.61
CA GLN A 960 -34.04 -65.39 -36.08
C GLN A 960 -32.57 -65.16 -35.73
N THR A 961 -31.87 -66.17 -35.17
CA THR A 961 -30.45 -66.06 -34.84
C THR A 961 -29.58 -65.99 -36.09
N LYS A 962 -29.89 -66.76 -37.14
CA LYS A 962 -29.20 -66.71 -38.44
C LYS A 962 -29.38 -65.36 -39.13
N GLN A 963 -30.50 -64.67 -38.96
CA GLN A 963 -30.68 -63.31 -39.47
C GLN A 963 -29.65 -62.31 -38.89
N PHE A 964 -29.07 -62.58 -37.71
CA PHE A 964 -27.96 -61.77 -37.18
C PHE A 964 -26.66 -61.87 -37.99
N THR A 965 -26.45 -62.93 -38.78
CA THR A 965 -25.25 -63.06 -39.64
C THR A 965 -25.20 -61.98 -40.73
N THR A 966 -26.35 -61.49 -41.18
CA THR A 966 -26.45 -60.45 -42.22
C THR A 966 -26.67 -59.05 -41.66
N SER A 967 -27.33 -58.94 -40.49
CA SER A 967 -27.62 -57.66 -39.85
C SER A 967 -26.52 -57.15 -38.91
N ALA A 968 -25.79 -58.03 -38.21
CA ALA A 968 -24.73 -57.62 -37.29
C ALA A 968 -23.52 -56.95 -37.99
N PRO A 969 -23.03 -57.41 -39.17
CA PRO A 969 -21.98 -56.70 -39.90
C PRO A 969 -22.41 -55.30 -40.37
N LYS A 970 -23.67 -55.15 -40.81
CA LYS A 970 -24.23 -53.84 -41.20
C LYS A 970 -24.30 -52.88 -40.03
N LEU A 971 -24.68 -53.38 -38.85
CA LEU A 971 -24.70 -52.58 -37.63
C LEU A 971 -23.29 -52.11 -37.23
N VAL A 972 -22.28 -52.98 -37.33
CA VAL A 972 -20.87 -52.58 -37.08
C VAL A 972 -20.46 -51.48 -38.05
N GLN A 973 -20.73 -51.64 -39.36
CA GLN A 973 -20.41 -50.63 -40.38
C GLN A 973 -21.09 -49.28 -40.09
N GLU A 974 -22.36 -49.28 -39.70
CA GLU A 974 -23.09 -48.07 -39.29
C GLU A 974 -22.41 -47.39 -38.08
N LYS A 975 -22.03 -48.16 -37.05
CA LYS A 975 -21.34 -47.62 -35.86
C LYS A 975 -19.93 -47.13 -36.17
N GLU A 976 -19.22 -47.73 -37.14
CA GLU A 976 -17.93 -47.22 -37.62
C GLU A 976 -18.09 -45.86 -38.28
N THR A 977 -19.09 -45.68 -39.15
CA THR A 977 -19.39 -44.38 -39.77
C THR A 977 -19.70 -43.32 -38.72
N VAL A 978 -20.58 -43.62 -37.75
CA VAL A 978 -20.91 -42.70 -36.65
C VAL A 978 -19.68 -42.35 -35.81
N THR A 979 -18.78 -43.31 -35.59
CA THR A 979 -17.53 -43.09 -34.84
C THR A 979 -16.57 -42.17 -35.60
N GLN A 980 -16.46 -42.32 -36.93
CA GLN A 980 -15.66 -41.41 -37.76
C GLN A 980 -16.24 -40.00 -37.81
N GLU A 981 -17.57 -39.86 -37.99
CA GLU A 981 -18.23 -38.55 -37.99
C GLU A 981 -18.06 -37.81 -36.66
N THR A 982 -18.20 -38.52 -35.54
CA THR A 982 -18.01 -37.94 -34.20
C THR A 982 -16.54 -37.56 -33.96
N LYS A 983 -15.58 -38.31 -34.49
CA LYS A 983 -14.15 -37.96 -34.44
C LYS A 983 -13.86 -36.66 -35.19
N THR A 984 -14.35 -36.52 -36.42
CA THR A 984 -14.20 -35.30 -37.21
C THR A 984 -14.77 -34.09 -36.46
N LYS A 985 -15.95 -34.24 -35.85
CA LYS A 985 -16.55 -33.17 -35.01
C LYS A 985 -15.66 -32.82 -33.81
N VAL A 986 -15.03 -33.79 -33.14
CA VAL A 986 -14.07 -33.51 -32.05
C VAL A 986 -12.88 -32.70 -32.54
N ASP A 987 -12.29 -33.09 -33.67
CA ASP A 987 -11.13 -32.43 -34.25
C ASP A 987 -11.46 -30.99 -34.67
N GLU A 988 -12.61 -30.76 -35.30
CA GLU A 988 -13.11 -29.43 -35.64
C GLU A 988 -13.29 -28.53 -34.41
N LYS A 989 -13.90 -29.06 -33.32
CA LYS A 989 -14.11 -28.29 -32.09
C LYS A 989 -12.79 -28.00 -31.37
N ASN A 990 -11.85 -28.95 -31.36
CA ASN A 990 -10.51 -28.73 -30.81
C ASN A 990 -9.74 -27.67 -31.60
N LYS A 991 -9.78 -27.73 -32.94
CA LYS A 991 -9.15 -26.73 -33.80
C LYS A 991 -9.73 -25.34 -33.54
N ALA A 992 -11.06 -25.19 -33.49
CA ALA A 992 -11.70 -23.92 -33.19
C ALA A 992 -11.32 -23.37 -31.79
N ARG A 993 -11.24 -24.25 -30.78
CA ARG A 993 -10.77 -23.89 -29.43
C ARG A 993 -9.33 -23.39 -29.45
N ASP A 994 -8.43 -24.11 -30.13
CA ASP A 994 -7.00 -23.81 -30.12
C ASP A 994 -6.66 -22.55 -30.93
N GLU A 995 -7.34 -22.34 -32.07
CA GLU A 995 -7.27 -21.09 -32.83
C GLU A 995 -7.77 -19.91 -31.97
N PHE A 996 -8.88 -20.09 -31.24
CA PHE A 996 -9.41 -19.04 -30.37
C PHE A 996 -8.48 -18.74 -29.17
N LYS A 997 -7.80 -19.75 -28.64
CA LYS A 997 -6.81 -19.60 -27.56
C LYS A 997 -5.74 -18.57 -27.89
N THR A 998 -5.27 -18.54 -29.14
CA THR A 998 -4.25 -17.56 -29.57
C THR A 998 -4.72 -16.11 -29.40
N LYS A 999 -6.02 -15.84 -29.58
CA LYS A 999 -6.61 -14.51 -29.34
C LYS A 999 -6.66 -14.16 -27.86
N VAL A 1000 -7.01 -15.13 -27.01
CA VAL A 1000 -6.98 -14.98 -25.55
C VAL A 1000 -5.56 -14.67 -25.07
N ASP A 1001 -4.58 -15.46 -25.53
CA ASP A 1001 -3.16 -15.30 -25.15
C ASP A 1001 -2.61 -13.94 -25.62
N ALA A 1002 -2.92 -13.51 -26.85
CA ALA A 1002 -2.53 -12.20 -27.37
C ALA A 1002 -3.14 -11.04 -26.55
N GLN A 1003 -4.42 -11.15 -26.18
CA GLN A 1003 -5.07 -10.18 -25.32
C GLN A 1003 -4.49 -10.18 -23.90
N GLY A 1004 -4.14 -11.35 -23.35
CA GLY A 1004 -3.45 -11.50 -22.07
C GLY A 1004 -2.08 -10.79 -22.04
N ASN A 1005 -1.29 -10.95 -23.10
CA ASN A 1005 0.00 -10.26 -23.25
C ASN A 1005 -0.15 -8.74 -23.27
N LYS A 1006 -1.22 -8.21 -23.89
CA LYS A 1006 -1.51 -6.78 -23.90
C LYS A 1006 -1.82 -6.25 -22.49
N VAL A 1007 -2.61 -6.99 -21.71
CA VAL A 1007 -2.91 -6.67 -20.31
C VAL A 1007 -1.65 -6.65 -19.46
N GLU A 1008 -0.78 -7.66 -19.57
CA GLU A 1008 0.47 -7.71 -18.80
C GLU A 1008 1.45 -6.60 -19.22
N THR A 1009 1.48 -6.24 -20.50
CA THR A 1009 2.27 -5.09 -20.99
C THR A 1009 1.82 -3.79 -20.32
N LEU A 1010 0.50 -3.54 -20.27
CA LEU A 1010 -0.06 -2.36 -19.61
C LEU A 1010 0.18 -2.40 -18.09
N ARG A 1011 0.13 -3.57 -17.46
CA ARG A 1011 0.46 -3.74 -16.04
C ARG A 1011 1.92 -3.38 -15.76
N LYS A 1012 2.85 -3.81 -16.60
CA LYS A 1012 4.26 -3.44 -16.47
C LYS A 1012 4.46 -1.93 -16.62
N GLN A 1013 3.85 -1.33 -17.65
CA GLN A 1013 3.89 0.13 -17.84
C GLN A 1013 3.31 0.90 -16.66
N TYR A 1014 2.23 0.41 -16.05
CA TYR A 1014 1.66 0.97 -14.83
C TYR A 1014 2.67 0.95 -13.68
N LEU A 1015 3.27 -0.21 -13.39
CA LEU A 1015 4.26 -0.37 -12.32
C LEU A 1015 5.51 0.49 -12.55
N ASP A 1016 5.99 0.57 -13.79
CA ASP A 1016 7.16 1.39 -14.16
C ASP A 1016 6.89 2.91 -14.06
N THR A 1017 5.62 3.33 -14.04
CA THR A 1017 5.21 4.74 -13.97
C THR A 1017 4.85 5.19 -12.55
N LEU A 1018 4.61 4.25 -11.63
CA LEU A 1018 4.33 4.59 -10.23
C LEU A 1018 5.54 5.32 -9.61
N PRO A 1019 5.30 6.29 -8.71
CA PRO A 1019 6.39 6.91 -7.96
C PRO A 1019 7.06 5.88 -7.04
N ASP A 1020 8.38 5.99 -6.92
CA ASP A 1020 9.22 5.16 -6.02
C ASP A 1020 8.83 5.27 -4.54
#